data_AF-A0A3S9HBT0-F1
#
_entry.id   AF-A0A3S9HBT0-F1
#
_cell.length_a   1.000
_cell.length_b   1.000
_cell.length_c   1.000
_cell.angle_alpha   90.00
_cell.angle_beta   90.00
_cell.angle_gamma   90.00
#
_symmetry.space_group_name_H-M   'P 1'
#
loop_
_entity.id
_entity.type
_entity.pdbx_description
1 polymer ?
#
loop_
_entity_poly.entity_id
_entity_poly.type
_entity_poly.pdbx_seq_one_letter_code
_entity_poly.pdbx_strand_id
1 'polypeptide(L)'
;MTIKDNEVFALLKPSLDAHTLGVNAAAELLRDCGYRVETGDTQISQVINDIRYSSNQEKLISWLKENKITYIGLSYRLDETVAVDMVGHVLYALRSHQMLVQQGGPINGVSFGGLPHSCKLIRQQSNNYVLTFQGSETPQETLEKYGVPEERIPAEMKEGSKYDENLLKFGEEVIRKKAYLDFKPVERVLYPDFGTRKDTVIKRVEATMTDNYHPLMRAHVGPFSSNVSREKNVKEFLNWCTHLADTKYLDILSIGSSQLSQSNFGEDWGDRPNGGGVPVNSKEEFEKIADAASPMLVRTYSGTQRTVEMAKVYENHLNIAWHALSLWWFNKMDGRGPNDVYKNLQAHIETMKYIATTDKPFEPNTPHHFSFRGADDSTYVLSAYLAARLAKKMGIKTFILQIMLNTPRYTWGIQDLAKARAALELIKPLEDVNFKVLLQPRAGLDYFSPDLDQARVQLAAVSALIDDIEPRNEQSPPLLHVVSYSEADHLATPPVINESVQITQFAIQEYRRLRRAGLVEDMSQNEEVAARTQELLKNVRILINAIETSVPDPYSAEGFYIIFAAGFMPTPYIWSEKEEFEYVTHFRTKPIKGSVKVVDKEGKSVSAEKVAEFAIKNIPEISYRLQQKRAGLLVNIPNLEK
;
A
#
# COMPACT_ATOMS: atom_id res chain seq x y z
N MET A 1 11.66 28.64 -12.58
CA MET A 1 11.14 29.57 -11.56
C MET A 1 11.89 29.27 -10.28
N THR A 2 12.35 30.28 -9.55
CA THR A 2 12.99 30.08 -8.24
C THR A 2 11.92 30.26 -7.18
N ILE A 3 11.75 29.27 -6.29
CA ILE A 3 10.83 29.38 -5.15
C ILE A 3 11.32 30.50 -4.24
N LYS A 4 10.39 31.32 -3.73
CA LYS A 4 10.72 32.36 -2.74
C LYS A 4 10.73 31.79 -1.33
N ASP A 5 11.52 32.38 -0.43
CA ASP A 5 11.68 31.85 0.93
C ASP A 5 10.39 31.77 1.75
N ASN A 6 9.45 32.65 1.47
CA ASN A 6 8.17 32.78 2.16
C ASN A 6 7.01 32.13 1.40
N GLU A 7 7.28 31.20 0.48
CA GLU A 7 6.20 30.51 -0.22
C GLU A 7 5.33 29.68 0.72
N VAL A 8 4.03 29.74 0.46
CA VAL A 8 3.00 28.93 1.10
C VAL A 8 2.40 28.02 0.03
N PHE A 9 2.65 26.72 0.16
CA PHE A 9 2.17 25.71 -0.76
C PHE A 9 0.76 25.28 -0.39
N ALA A 10 -0.10 25.12 -1.39
CA ALA A 10 -1.30 24.31 -1.29
C ALA A 10 -1.12 23.03 -2.11
N LEU A 11 -1.21 21.86 -1.48
CA LEU A 11 -1.24 20.58 -2.18
C LEU A 11 -2.66 20.01 -2.15
N LEU A 12 -3.27 19.90 -3.33
CA LEU A 12 -4.69 19.65 -3.53
C LEU A 12 -4.91 18.43 -4.44
N LYS A 13 -6.01 17.73 -4.22
CA LYS A 13 -6.49 16.63 -5.07
C LYS A 13 -8.02 16.60 -5.08
N PRO A 14 -8.68 16.00 -6.09
CA PRO A 14 -10.10 15.71 -6.04
C PRO A 14 -10.42 14.67 -4.95
N SER A 15 -11.66 14.65 -4.46
CA SER A 15 -12.09 13.66 -3.45
C SER A 15 -12.19 12.25 -4.00
N LEU A 16 -12.42 12.11 -5.31
CA LEU A 16 -12.51 10.82 -6.00
C LEU A 16 -11.15 10.10 -6.09
N ASP A 17 -10.04 10.83 -6.07
CA ASP A 17 -8.71 10.23 -6.14
C ASP A 17 -8.27 9.77 -4.75
N ALA A 18 -8.18 8.45 -4.56
CA ALA A 18 -7.70 7.86 -3.31
C ALA A 18 -6.16 7.91 -3.16
N HIS A 19 -5.42 8.28 -4.21
CA HIS A 19 -3.96 8.31 -4.18
C HIS A 19 -3.47 9.58 -3.47
N THR A 20 -3.00 9.42 -2.23
CA THR A 20 -2.55 10.53 -1.37
C THR A 20 -1.05 10.51 -1.08
N LEU A 21 -0.36 9.40 -1.41
CA LEU A 21 1.05 9.20 -1.07
C LEU A 21 1.96 10.29 -1.61
N GLY A 22 1.87 10.58 -2.91
CA GLY A 22 2.72 11.60 -3.55
C GLY A 22 2.47 13.00 -2.99
N VAL A 23 1.19 13.34 -2.74
CA VAL A 23 0.79 14.63 -2.14
C VAL A 23 1.38 14.78 -0.74
N ASN A 24 1.25 13.77 0.10
CA ASN A 24 1.75 13.82 1.48
C ASN A 24 3.27 13.80 1.54
N ALA A 25 3.92 12.98 0.70
CA ALA A 25 5.37 12.95 0.61
C ALA A 25 5.93 14.32 0.19
N ALA A 26 5.38 14.94 -0.87
CA ALA A 26 5.77 16.28 -1.28
C ALA A 26 5.50 17.32 -0.18
N ALA A 27 4.39 17.19 0.55
CA ALA A 27 4.07 18.09 1.66
C ALA A 27 5.15 18.05 2.76
N GLU A 28 5.56 16.87 3.19
CA GLU A 28 6.57 16.72 4.23
C GLU A 28 7.95 17.17 3.75
N LEU A 29 8.35 16.84 2.50
CA LEU A 29 9.62 17.31 1.94
C LEU A 29 9.72 18.85 1.95
N LEU A 30 8.64 19.53 1.54
CA LEU A 30 8.59 20.99 1.54
C LEU A 30 8.58 21.57 2.97
N ARG A 31 7.83 20.95 3.91
CA ARG A 31 7.83 21.34 5.33
C ARG A 31 9.21 21.20 5.96
N ASP A 32 9.94 20.13 5.61
CA ASP A 32 11.30 19.86 6.08
C ASP A 32 12.31 20.88 5.57
N CYS A 33 12.06 21.46 4.40
CA CYS A 33 12.83 22.59 3.89
C CYS A 33 12.41 23.92 4.53
N GLY A 34 11.44 23.93 5.46
CA GLY A 34 10.97 25.11 6.19
C GLY A 34 9.84 25.88 5.52
N TYR A 35 9.16 25.31 4.51
CA TYR A 35 8.02 25.95 3.88
C TYR A 35 6.71 25.66 4.63
N ARG A 36 5.79 26.61 4.59
CA ARG A 36 4.41 26.36 5.05
C ARG A 36 3.68 25.60 3.94
N VAL A 37 3.07 24.47 4.30
CA VAL A 37 2.30 23.66 3.37
C VAL A 37 0.92 23.39 3.94
N GLU A 38 -0.09 23.80 3.21
CA GLU A 38 -1.50 23.50 3.45
C GLU A 38 -1.92 22.34 2.52
N THR A 39 -2.60 21.35 3.08
CA THR A 39 -3.20 20.25 2.30
C THR A 39 -4.70 20.45 2.24
N GLY A 40 -5.29 20.22 1.07
CA GLY A 40 -6.73 20.41 0.92
C GLY A 40 -7.55 19.49 1.84
N ASP A 41 -8.58 20.03 2.50
CA ASP A 41 -9.54 19.23 3.25
C ASP A 41 -10.60 18.57 2.35
N THR A 42 -11.58 17.89 2.97
CA THR A 42 -12.67 17.23 2.24
C THR A 42 -13.49 18.22 1.41
N GLN A 43 -13.71 19.45 1.90
CA GLN A 43 -14.53 20.44 1.21
C GLN A 43 -13.83 20.94 -0.06
N ILE A 44 -12.56 21.34 0.04
CA ILE A 44 -11.82 21.78 -1.14
C ILE A 44 -11.59 20.61 -2.12
N SER A 45 -11.41 19.39 -1.62
CA SER A 45 -11.32 18.20 -2.47
C SER A 45 -12.59 17.97 -3.29
N GLN A 46 -13.76 18.23 -2.72
CA GLN A 46 -15.04 18.20 -3.44
C GLN A 46 -15.17 19.33 -4.46
N VAL A 47 -14.69 20.53 -4.12
CA VAL A 47 -14.63 21.67 -5.04
C VAL A 47 -13.79 21.34 -6.28
N ILE A 48 -12.66 20.64 -6.10
CA ILE A 48 -11.78 20.25 -7.19
C ILE A 48 -12.43 19.20 -8.12
N ASN A 49 -13.28 18.30 -7.63
CA ASN A 49 -13.98 17.31 -8.48
C ASN A 49 -14.70 17.96 -9.66
N ASP A 50 -15.37 19.09 -9.40
CA ASP A 50 -16.25 19.78 -10.33
C ASP A 50 -15.79 21.23 -10.55
N ILE A 51 -14.47 21.45 -10.68
CA ILE A 51 -13.86 22.78 -10.81
C ILE A 51 -14.26 23.52 -12.10
N ARG A 52 -14.95 22.83 -13.02
CA ARG A 52 -15.53 23.43 -14.24
C ARG A 52 -16.61 24.48 -13.94
N TYR A 53 -17.31 24.37 -12.81
CA TYR A 53 -18.38 25.31 -12.45
C TYR A 53 -17.82 26.57 -11.78
N SER A 54 -18.30 27.75 -12.19
CA SER A 54 -17.84 29.04 -11.66
C SER A 54 -17.96 29.17 -10.14
N SER A 55 -19.04 28.64 -9.55
CA SER A 55 -19.23 28.64 -8.09
C SER A 55 -18.15 27.86 -7.34
N ASN A 56 -17.61 26.79 -7.94
CA ASN A 56 -16.49 26.03 -7.37
C ASN A 56 -15.16 26.76 -7.59
N GLN A 57 -14.99 27.43 -8.73
CA GLN A 57 -13.82 28.29 -8.98
C GLN A 57 -13.73 29.41 -7.94
N GLU A 58 -14.84 30.10 -7.65
CA GLU A 58 -14.90 31.15 -6.61
C GLU A 58 -14.52 30.60 -5.23
N LYS A 59 -15.04 29.43 -4.84
CA LYS A 59 -14.68 28.77 -3.57
C LYS A 59 -13.19 28.47 -3.49
N LEU A 60 -12.59 27.94 -4.57
CA LEU A 60 -11.15 27.71 -4.64
C LEU A 60 -10.36 29.02 -4.46
N ILE A 61 -10.74 30.08 -5.18
CA ILE A 61 -10.06 31.37 -5.08
C ILE A 61 -10.15 31.97 -3.66
N SER A 62 -11.32 31.91 -3.04
CA SER A 62 -11.51 32.37 -1.66
C SER A 62 -10.62 31.59 -0.69
N TRP A 63 -10.61 30.27 -0.79
CA TRP A 63 -9.78 29.41 0.05
C TRP A 63 -8.28 29.70 -0.12
N LEU A 64 -7.81 29.90 -1.36
CA LEU A 64 -6.42 30.26 -1.65
C LEU A 64 -6.03 31.60 -1.00
N LYS A 65 -6.92 32.60 -1.05
CA LYS A 65 -6.69 33.92 -0.44
C LYS A 65 -6.67 33.85 1.08
N GLU A 66 -7.64 33.17 1.68
CA GLU A 66 -7.75 32.98 3.13
C GLU A 66 -6.50 32.32 3.71
N ASN A 67 -5.98 31.30 3.02
CA ASN A 67 -4.78 30.57 3.43
C ASN A 67 -3.46 31.24 3.02
N LYS A 68 -3.52 32.35 2.28
CA LYS A 68 -2.37 33.10 1.76
C LYS A 68 -1.43 32.24 0.90
N ILE A 69 -2.04 31.39 0.07
CA ILE A 69 -1.30 30.47 -0.80
C ILE A 69 -0.56 31.24 -1.89
N THR A 70 0.68 30.83 -2.17
CA THR A 70 1.53 31.40 -3.23
C THR A 70 1.99 30.36 -4.25
N TYR A 71 1.82 29.06 -3.98
CA TYR A 71 2.15 27.99 -4.90
C TYR A 71 1.10 26.89 -4.81
N ILE A 72 0.66 26.35 -5.95
CA ILE A 72 -0.38 25.30 -5.98
C ILE A 72 0.20 24.02 -6.58
N GLY A 73 0.10 22.91 -5.85
CA GLY A 73 0.30 21.56 -6.38
C GLY A 73 -1.03 20.83 -6.51
N LEU A 74 -1.28 20.29 -7.69
CA LEU A 74 -2.44 19.47 -7.99
C LEU A 74 -1.99 18.02 -8.16
N SER A 75 -2.83 17.06 -7.79
CA SER A 75 -2.58 15.64 -8.05
C SER A 75 -3.83 14.96 -8.58
N TYR A 76 -3.68 14.16 -9.63
CA TYR A 76 -4.74 13.27 -10.13
C TYR A 76 -4.16 12.08 -10.92
N ARG A 77 -4.60 10.86 -10.59
CA ARG A 77 -4.06 9.61 -11.18
C ARG A 77 -5.08 8.67 -11.85
N LEU A 78 -6.35 9.01 -11.89
CA LEU A 78 -7.38 8.07 -12.37
C LEU A 78 -7.61 8.12 -13.89
N ASP A 79 -7.61 9.31 -14.48
CA ASP A 79 -7.91 9.51 -15.92
C ASP A 79 -7.13 10.69 -16.48
N GLU A 80 -6.61 10.54 -17.70
CA GLU A 80 -5.74 11.53 -18.34
C GLU A 80 -6.50 12.77 -18.83
N THR A 81 -7.71 12.57 -19.37
CA THR A 81 -8.53 13.66 -19.90
C THR A 81 -9.05 14.52 -18.75
N VAL A 82 -9.56 13.86 -17.70
CA VAL A 82 -10.03 14.54 -16.50
C VAL A 82 -8.90 15.29 -15.81
N ALA A 83 -7.67 14.74 -15.78
CA ALA A 83 -6.49 15.44 -15.26
C ALA A 83 -6.26 16.78 -15.98
N VAL A 84 -6.22 16.72 -17.31
CA VAL A 84 -5.95 17.86 -18.18
C VAL A 84 -7.04 18.92 -18.02
N ASP A 85 -8.30 18.53 -18.05
CA ASP A 85 -9.45 19.43 -17.89
C ASP A 85 -9.45 20.11 -16.52
N MET A 86 -9.19 19.35 -15.45
CA MET A 86 -9.10 19.88 -14.09
C MET A 86 -8.02 20.96 -13.99
N VAL A 87 -6.80 20.68 -14.45
CA VAL A 87 -5.71 21.65 -14.43
C VAL A 87 -6.04 22.87 -15.30
N GLY A 88 -6.65 22.66 -16.47
CA GLY A 88 -7.11 23.73 -17.34
C GLY A 88 -8.10 24.68 -16.66
N HIS A 89 -9.10 24.13 -15.96
CA HIS A 89 -10.09 24.91 -15.22
C HIS A 89 -9.50 25.63 -14.02
N VAL A 90 -8.54 25.03 -13.29
CA VAL A 90 -7.81 25.73 -12.22
C VAL A 90 -7.03 26.91 -12.79
N LEU A 91 -6.26 26.70 -13.87
CA LEU A 91 -5.51 27.79 -14.52
C LEU A 91 -6.45 28.89 -15.05
N TYR A 92 -7.61 28.53 -15.59
CA TYR A 92 -8.64 29.49 -15.99
C TYR A 92 -9.13 30.32 -14.80
N ALA A 93 -9.48 29.67 -13.68
CA ALA A 93 -9.94 30.35 -12.47
C ALA A 93 -8.90 31.33 -11.92
N LEU A 94 -7.61 30.92 -11.90
CA LEU A 94 -6.51 31.78 -11.47
C LEU A 94 -6.36 33.00 -12.38
N ARG A 95 -6.44 32.81 -13.71
CA ARG A 95 -6.32 33.90 -14.68
C ARG A 95 -7.49 34.87 -14.63
N SER A 96 -8.72 34.36 -14.52
CA SER A 96 -9.93 35.19 -14.49
C SER A 96 -10.02 36.05 -13.22
N HIS A 97 -9.42 35.60 -12.13
CA HIS A 97 -9.37 36.34 -10.85
C HIS A 97 -8.03 37.07 -10.61
N GLN A 98 -7.18 37.20 -11.64
CA GLN A 98 -5.88 37.88 -11.56
C GLN A 98 -4.96 37.37 -10.45
N MET A 99 -4.97 36.06 -10.20
CA MET A 99 -4.23 35.43 -9.09
C MET A 99 -2.77 35.14 -9.42
N LEU A 100 -2.37 35.14 -10.69
CA LEU A 100 -0.99 34.83 -11.09
C LEU A 100 -0.06 36.04 -10.86
N VAL A 101 1.20 35.80 -10.50
CA VAL A 101 2.22 36.87 -10.30
C VAL A 101 2.37 37.76 -11.54
N GLN A 102 2.27 37.19 -12.74
CA GLN A 102 2.30 37.96 -14.01
C GLN A 102 1.14 38.96 -14.16
N GLN A 103 0.06 38.76 -13.40
CA GLN A 103 -1.12 39.63 -13.34
C GLN A 103 -1.16 40.50 -12.06
N GLY A 104 -0.10 40.47 -11.24
CA GLY A 104 -0.05 41.15 -9.94
C GLY A 104 -0.63 40.35 -8.76
N GLY A 105 -1.02 39.10 -8.98
CA GLY A 105 -1.53 38.21 -7.92
C GLY A 105 -0.44 37.44 -7.15
N PRO A 106 -0.82 36.64 -6.13
CA PRO A 106 0.14 35.98 -5.24
C PRO A 106 0.71 34.65 -5.77
N ILE A 107 0.10 34.01 -6.76
CA ILE A 107 0.47 32.66 -7.20
C ILE A 107 1.68 32.70 -8.13
N ASN A 108 2.82 32.24 -7.61
CA ASN A 108 4.11 32.21 -8.27
C ASN A 108 4.32 30.95 -9.14
N GLY A 109 3.58 29.87 -8.87
CA GLY A 109 3.72 28.64 -9.63
C GLY A 109 2.58 27.66 -9.44
N VAL A 110 2.44 26.75 -10.41
CA VAL A 110 1.51 25.64 -10.38
C VAL A 110 2.27 24.37 -10.75
N SER A 111 2.05 23.30 -10.00
CA SER A 111 2.56 21.97 -10.30
C SER A 111 1.46 20.93 -10.39
N PHE A 112 1.74 19.83 -11.09
CA PHE A 112 0.84 18.70 -11.23
C PHE A 112 1.58 17.36 -11.08
N GLY A 113 1.08 16.49 -10.22
CA GLY A 113 1.51 15.10 -10.08
C GLY A 113 0.49 14.13 -10.67
N GLY A 114 0.90 13.20 -11.51
CA GLY A 114 -0.04 12.25 -12.13
C GLY A 114 0.63 11.21 -13.02
N LEU A 115 -0.16 10.63 -13.92
CA LEU A 115 0.35 9.67 -14.92
C LEU A 115 1.33 10.37 -15.90
N PRO A 116 2.32 9.66 -16.45
CA PRO A 116 3.32 10.24 -17.36
C PRO A 116 2.71 10.95 -18.57
N HIS A 117 1.68 10.36 -19.17
CA HIS A 117 0.99 10.94 -20.32
C HIS A 117 0.23 12.21 -19.95
N SER A 118 -0.53 12.22 -18.84
CA SER A 118 -1.19 13.42 -18.30
C SER A 118 -0.18 14.55 -18.08
N CYS A 119 0.97 14.24 -17.47
CA CYS A 119 2.04 15.21 -17.25
C CYS A 119 2.60 15.79 -18.56
N LYS A 120 2.73 14.96 -19.61
CA LYS A 120 3.14 15.41 -20.93
C LYS A 120 2.10 16.35 -21.56
N LEU A 121 0.83 15.96 -21.56
CA LEU A 121 -0.26 16.77 -22.12
C LEU A 121 -0.40 18.11 -21.40
N ILE A 122 -0.38 18.12 -20.07
CA ILE A 122 -0.49 19.34 -19.25
C ILE A 122 0.68 20.29 -19.52
N ARG A 123 1.92 19.78 -19.61
CA ARG A 123 3.07 20.63 -19.99
C ARG A 123 2.89 21.26 -21.35
N GLN A 124 2.45 20.48 -22.34
CA GLN A 124 2.24 20.98 -23.71
C GLN A 124 1.14 22.04 -23.74
N GLN A 125 -0.02 21.80 -23.14
CA GLN A 125 -1.15 22.75 -23.15
C GLN A 125 -0.91 24.01 -22.31
N SER A 126 -0.08 23.91 -21.27
CA SER A 126 0.28 25.06 -20.44
C SER A 126 1.52 25.81 -20.93
N ASN A 127 2.11 25.45 -22.08
CA ASN A 127 3.37 25.99 -22.59
C ASN A 127 4.50 25.91 -21.54
N ASN A 128 4.63 24.77 -20.86
CA ASN A 128 5.56 24.49 -19.78
C ASN A 128 5.40 25.38 -18.53
N TYR A 129 4.28 26.09 -18.39
CA TYR A 129 3.99 26.86 -17.17
C TYR A 129 3.77 25.96 -15.95
N VAL A 130 3.14 24.80 -16.14
CA VAL A 130 2.90 23.84 -15.06
C VAL A 130 4.09 22.90 -14.91
N LEU A 131 4.71 22.89 -13.72
CA LEU A 131 5.74 21.92 -13.35
C LEU A 131 5.08 20.54 -13.17
N THR A 132 5.71 19.45 -13.65
CA THR A 132 5.07 18.12 -13.57
C THR A 132 5.94 17.07 -12.91
N PHE A 133 5.28 16.19 -12.16
CA PHE A 133 5.86 15.08 -11.41
C PHE A 133 5.21 13.77 -11.86
N GLN A 134 6.02 12.84 -12.34
CA GLN A 134 5.52 11.55 -12.85
C GLN A 134 5.54 10.47 -11.77
N GLY A 135 6.19 10.75 -10.63
CA GLY A 135 6.19 9.91 -9.44
C GLY A 135 7.39 8.99 -9.32
N SER A 136 8.41 9.13 -10.18
CA SER A 136 9.69 8.40 -10.10
C SER A 136 10.82 9.23 -9.50
N GLU A 137 10.60 10.51 -9.22
CA GLU A 137 11.60 11.43 -8.69
C GLU A 137 12.06 11.06 -7.27
N THR A 138 13.34 11.19 -6.97
CA THR A 138 13.86 11.09 -5.60
C THR A 138 13.39 12.28 -4.74
N PRO A 139 13.48 12.21 -3.41
CA PRO A 139 13.26 13.37 -2.54
C PRO A 139 14.05 14.61 -2.97
N GLN A 140 15.33 14.43 -3.29
CA GLN A 140 16.20 15.50 -3.78
C GLN A 140 15.74 16.04 -5.13
N GLU A 141 15.50 15.18 -6.13
CA GLU A 141 15.03 15.60 -7.45
C GLU A 141 13.69 16.34 -7.37
N THR A 142 12.81 15.92 -6.45
CA THR A 142 11.53 16.59 -6.21
C THR A 142 11.74 18.03 -5.73
N LEU A 143 12.58 18.22 -4.73
CA LEU A 143 12.91 19.53 -4.15
C LEU A 143 13.66 20.44 -5.14
N GLU A 144 14.60 19.87 -5.91
CA GLU A 144 15.32 20.57 -6.96
C GLU A 144 14.39 21.00 -8.10
N LYS A 145 13.45 20.13 -8.53
CA LYS A 145 12.43 20.48 -9.53
C LYS A 145 11.53 21.62 -9.06
N TYR A 146 11.15 21.59 -7.78
CA TYR A 146 10.41 22.69 -7.17
C TYR A 146 11.24 23.98 -7.20
N GLY A 147 12.57 23.89 -7.10
CA GLY A 147 13.49 25.02 -7.06
C GLY A 147 13.82 25.46 -5.64
N VAL A 148 13.79 24.51 -4.69
CA VAL A 148 14.19 24.73 -3.29
C VAL A 148 15.71 24.97 -3.24
N PRO A 149 16.17 26.03 -2.54
CA PRO A 149 17.60 26.31 -2.41
C PRO A 149 18.36 25.16 -1.73
N GLU A 150 19.56 24.87 -2.22
CA GLU A 150 20.36 23.72 -1.79
C GLU A 150 20.66 23.75 -0.28
N GLU A 151 20.82 24.95 0.29
CA GLU A 151 21.07 25.20 1.71
C GLU A 151 19.86 24.91 2.61
N ARG A 152 18.66 24.82 2.05
CA ARG A 152 17.42 24.45 2.77
C ARG A 152 17.10 22.97 2.69
N ILE A 153 17.74 22.23 1.77
CA ILE A 153 17.55 20.78 1.63
C ILE A 153 18.35 20.09 2.75
N PRO A 154 17.69 19.35 3.67
CA PRO A 154 18.39 18.63 4.74
C PRO A 154 19.45 17.67 4.18
N ALA A 155 20.61 17.59 4.83
CA ALA A 155 21.71 16.71 4.40
C ALA A 155 21.27 15.24 4.29
N GLU A 156 20.43 14.78 5.21
CA GLU A 156 19.87 13.43 5.24
C GLU A 156 19.03 13.08 4.00
N MET A 157 18.52 14.08 3.27
CA MET A 157 17.77 13.88 2.02
C MET A 157 18.69 13.81 0.79
N LYS A 158 19.95 14.22 0.92
CA LYS A 158 21.01 14.09 -0.09
C LYS A 158 21.79 12.78 0.07
N GLU A 159 21.69 12.16 1.24
CA GLU A 159 22.34 10.89 1.52
C GLU A 159 21.62 9.74 0.79
N GLY A 160 22.40 8.87 0.14
CA GLY A 160 21.95 7.63 -0.46
C GLY A 160 22.44 6.42 0.32
N SER A 161 21.77 5.29 0.15
CA SER A 161 22.23 3.99 0.66
C SER A 161 23.16 3.35 -0.35
N LYS A 162 24.44 3.15 0.03
CA LYS A 162 25.42 2.38 -0.78
C LYS A 162 24.89 0.99 -1.13
N TYR A 163 24.14 0.39 -0.21
CA TYR A 163 23.50 -0.91 -0.43
C TYR A 163 22.47 -0.85 -1.56
N ASP A 164 21.64 0.20 -1.62
CA ASP A 164 20.65 0.35 -2.68
C ASP A 164 21.30 0.63 -4.04
N GLU A 165 22.38 1.41 -4.07
CA GLU A 165 23.18 1.61 -5.28
C GLU A 165 23.76 0.29 -5.81
N ASN A 166 24.22 -0.60 -4.93
CA ASN A 166 24.74 -1.91 -5.32
C ASN A 166 23.62 -2.81 -5.86
N LEU A 167 22.44 -2.80 -5.24
CA LEU A 167 21.27 -3.53 -5.73
C LEU A 167 20.83 -3.04 -7.12
N LEU A 168 20.84 -1.73 -7.35
CA LEU A 168 20.52 -1.15 -8.67
C LEU A 168 21.56 -1.54 -9.72
N LYS A 169 22.87 -1.48 -9.41
CA LYS A 169 23.93 -1.96 -10.31
C LYS A 169 23.78 -3.43 -10.65
N PHE A 170 23.42 -4.26 -9.68
CA PHE A 170 23.09 -5.66 -9.91
C PHE A 170 21.88 -5.79 -10.86
N GLY A 171 20.81 -5.04 -10.63
CA GLY A 171 19.64 -5.01 -11.51
C GLY A 171 19.97 -4.58 -12.93
N GLU A 172 20.79 -3.53 -13.11
CA GLU A 172 21.29 -3.08 -14.41
C GLU A 172 22.05 -4.18 -15.15
N GLU A 173 22.90 -4.93 -14.44
CA GLU A 173 23.64 -6.03 -15.03
C GLU A 173 22.71 -7.17 -15.49
N VAL A 174 21.72 -7.55 -14.68
CA VAL A 174 20.71 -8.56 -15.01
C VAL A 174 19.94 -8.16 -16.26
N ILE A 175 19.42 -6.92 -16.31
CA ILE A 175 18.60 -6.45 -17.42
C ILE A 175 19.43 -6.26 -18.69
N ARG A 176 20.66 -5.74 -18.58
CA ARG A 176 21.57 -5.57 -19.72
C ARG A 176 21.92 -6.92 -20.37
N LYS A 177 22.15 -7.96 -19.57
CA LYS A 177 22.51 -9.30 -20.09
C LYS A 177 21.32 -10.02 -20.74
N LYS A 178 20.09 -9.70 -20.33
CA LYS A 178 18.83 -10.32 -20.82
C LYS A 178 18.76 -11.85 -20.67
N ALA A 179 19.64 -12.46 -19.87
CA ALA A 179 19.66 -13.91 -19.64
C ALA A 179 18.37 -14.42 -18.97
N TYR A 180 17.61 -13.54 -18.31
CA TYR A 180 16.29 -13.86 -17.76
C TYR A 180 15.26 -14.24 -18.85
N LEU A 181 15.42 -13.82 -20.11
CA LEU A 181 14.50 -14.17 -21.20
C LEU A 181 14.52 -15.67 -21.51
N ASP A 182 15.64 -16.35 -21.22
CA ASP A 182 15.78 -17.79 -21.40
C ASP A 182 15.26 -18.59 -20.19
N PHE A 183 14.89 -17.91 -19.10
CA PHE A 183 14.37 -18.54 -17.89
C PHE A 183 13.04 -19.24 -18.19
N LYS A 184 13.00 -20.56 -17.98
CA LYS A 184 11.82 -21.40 -18.23
C LYS A 184 10.90 -21.45 -17.01
N PRO A 185 9.60 -21.76 -17.19
CA PRO A 185 8.71 -22.01 -16.07
C PRO A 185 9.27 -23.09 -15.13
N VAL A 186 9.15 -22.88 -13.83
CA VAL A 186 9.62 -23.84 -12.83
C VAL A 186 8.73 -25.08 -12.86
N GLU A 187 9.32 -26.26 -13.04
CA GLU A 187 8.60 -27.52 -12.94
C GLU A 187 8.22 -27.81 -11.49
N ARG A 188 6.93 -27.80 -11.18
CA ARG A 188 6.41 -28.05 -9.83
C ARG A 188 6.22 -29.55 -9.57
N VAL A 189 6.55 -29.98 -8.35
CA VAL A 189 6.31 -31.36 -7.89
C VAL A 189 4.81 -31.62 -7.85
N LEU A 190 4.38 -32.66 -8.57
CA LEU A 190 2.98 -33.07 -8.61
C LEU A 190 2.65 -33.98 -7.42
N TYR A 191 1.45 -33.82 -6.89
CA TYR A 191 0.87 -34.66 -5.83
C TYR A 191 -0.62 -34.88 -6.12
N PRO A 192 -1.30 -35.87 -5.50
CA PRO A 192 -2.65 -36.28 -5.89
C PRO A 192 -3.70 -35.16 -5.96
N ASP A 193 -3.57 -34.15 -5.10
CA ASP A 193 -4.52 -33.03 -5.03
C ASP A 193 -4.11 -31.82 -5.90
N PHE A 194 -2.95 -31.82 -6.56
CA PHE A 194 -2.44 -30.68 -7.33
C PHE A 194 -3.41 -30.26 -8.44
N GLY A 195 -3.76 -28.97 -8.50
CA GLY A 195 -4.70 -28.41 -9.47
C GLY A 195 -6.17 -28.80 -9.24
N THR A 196 -6.47 -29.56 -8.18
CA THR A 196 -7.84 -29.93 -7.82
C THR A 196 -8.44 -28.96 -6.80
N ARG A 197 -9.74 -29.12 -6.49
CA ARG A 197 -10.41 -28.39 -5.40
C ARG A 197 -9.83 -28.69 -4.00
N LYS A 198 -9.04 -29.75 -3.84
CA LYS A 198 -8.34 -30.09 -2.59
C LYS A 198 -6.93 -29.54 -2.53
N ASP A 199 -6.50 -28.84 -3.58
CA ASP A 199 -5.22 -28.18 -3.62
C ASP A 199 -5.19 -26.99 -2.64
N THR A 200 -4.07 -26.81 -1.96
CA THR A 200 -3.86 -25.73 -1.01
C THR A 200 -2.45 -25.17 -1.15
N VAL A 201 -2.28 -23.91 -0.81
CA VAL A 201 -0.95 -23.27 -0.80
C VAL A 201 0.01 -23.98 0.16
N ILE A 202 -0.49 -24.58 1.25
CA ILE A 202 0.33 -25.34 2.20
C ILE A 202 0.93 -26.58 1.54
N LYS A 203 0.11 -27.38 0.83
CA LYS A 203 0.59 -28.55 0.10
C LYS A 203 1.63 -28.19 -0.95
N ARG A 204 1.45 -27.06 -1.66
CA ARG A 204 2.43 -26.57 -2.63
C ARG A 204 3.74 -26.16 -2.00
N VAL A 205 3.69 -25.43 -0.89
CA VAL A 205 4.89 -25.00 -0.16
C VAL A 205 5.64 -26.24 0.33
N GLU A 206 4.96 -27.19 0.98
CA GLU A 206 5.54 -28.45 1.47
C GLU A 206 6.19 -29.26 0.34
N ALA A 207 5.53 -29.37 -0.83
CA ALA A 207 6.07 -30.06 -1.99
C ALA A 207 7.28 -29.36 -2.64
N THR A 208 7.48 -28.07 -2.36
CA THR A 208 8.55 -27.25 -2.96
C THR A 208 9.80 -27.14 -2.09
N MET A 209 9.73 -27.55 -0.81
CA MET A 209 10.86 -27.54 0.13
C MET A 209 11.90 -28.62 -0.22
N THR A 210 12.72 -28.34 -1.23
CA THR A 210 13.82 -29.19 -1.72
C THR A 210 15.15 -28.42 -1.72
N ASP A 211 16.26 -29.07 -2.07
CA ASP A 211 17.59 -28.43 -2.14
C ASP A 211 17.67 -27.32 -3.22
N ASN A 212 16.83 -27.40 -4.27
CA ASN A 212 16.72 -26.41 -5.34
C ASN A 212 15.40 -25.63 -5.21
N TYR A 213 15.30 -24.86 -4.13
CA TYR A 213 14.08 -24.17 -3.76
C TYR A 213 13.73 -23.00 -4.72
N HIS A 214 12.46 -22.94 -5.14
CA HIS A 214 11.89 -21.82 -5.89
C HIS A 214 10.61 -21.32 -5.23
N PRO A 215 10.50 -20.04 -4.82
CA PRO A 215 9.28 -19.49 -4.24
C PRO A 215 8.06 -19.75 -5.12
N LEU A 216 6.88 -19.95 -4.50
CA LEU A 216 5.63 -19.90 -5.25
C LEU A 216 5.37 -18.45 -5.68
N MET A 217 5.18 -18.25 -6.98
CA MET A 217 5.02 -16.94 -7.58
C MET A 217 3.55 -16.55 -7.61
N ARG A 218 3.28 -15.36 -7.07
CA ARG A 218 1.95 -14.72 -7.05
C ARG A 218 2.01 -13.38 -7.77
N ALA A 219 0.98 -13.05 -8.56
CA ALA A 219 0.84 -11.75 -9.19
C ALA A 219 -0.60 -11.26 -9.10
N HIS A 220 -0.79 -9.94 -9.04
CA HIS A 220 -2.09 -9.32 -9.24
C HIS A 220 -2.48 -9.29 -10.72
N VAL A 221 -3.69 -9.74 -11.03
CA VAL A 221 -4.20 -9.79 -12.39
C VAL A 221 -5.62 -9.25 -12.41
N GLY A 222 -5.90 -8.25 -13.24
CA GLY A 222 -7.25 -7.75 -13.35
C GLY A 222 -7.44 -6.71 -14.44
N PRO A 223 -7.77 -7.11 -15.68
CA PRO A 223 -8.04 -6.16 -16.73
C PRO A 223 -9.32 -5.39 -16.47
N PHE A 224 -9.29 -4.11 -16.82
CA PHE A 224 -10.47 -3.26 -16.83
C PHE A 224 -10.36 -2.21 -17.94
N SER A 225 -11.45 -2.06 -18.68
CA SER A 225 -11.68 -0.94 -19.59
C SER A 225 -13.11 -0.45 -19.43
N SER A 226 -13.25 0.87 -19.22
CA SER A 226 -14.54 1.56 -19.18
C SER A 226 -15.24 1.61 -20.54
N ASN A 227 -14.52 1.35 -21.64
CA ASN A 227 -15.03 1.40 -23.01
C ASN A 227 -15.80 0.14 -23.44
N VAL A 228 -15.86 -0.89 -22.57
CA VAL A 228 -16.53 -2.15 -22.86
C VAL A 228 -17.43 -2.58 -21.71
N SER A 229 -18.39 -3.46 -21.99
CA SER A 229 -19.32 -3.93 -20.97
C SER A 229 -18.62 -4.73 -19.86
N ARG A 230 -19.30 -4.85 -18.72
CA ARG A 230 -18.90 -5.67 -17.57
C ARG A 230 -18.55 -7.10 -17.98
N GLU A 231 -19.42 -7.73 -18.76
CA GLU A 231 -19.28 -9.11 -19.23
C GLU A 231 -18.07 -9.28 -20.15
N LYS A 232 -17.76 -8.27 -20.99
CA LYS A 232 -16.57 -8.28 -21.84
C LYS A 232 -15.29 -8.19 -21.02
N ASN A 233 -15.27 -7.37 -19.96
CA ASN A 233 -14.14 -7.31 -19.02
C ASN A 233 -13.93 -8.66 -18.32
N VAL A 234 -15.00 -9.32 -17.85
CA VAL A 234 -14.90 -10.65 -17.24
C VAL A 234 -14.40 -11.69 -18.26
N LYS A 235 -14.91 -11.67 -19.49
CA LYS A 235 -14.44 -12.57 -20.56
C LYS A 235 -12.95 -12.40 -20.86
N GLU A 236 -12.48 -11.15 -20.94
CA GLU A 236 -11.05 -10.88 -21.15
C GLU A 236 -10.20 -11.40 -20.01
N PHE A 237 -10.66 -11.24 -18.77
CA PHE A 237 -9.98 -11.80 -17.62
C PHE A 237 -9.89 -13.34 -17.66
N LEU A 238 -10.93 -14.04 -18.13
CA LEU A 238 -10.89 -15.50 -18.32
C LEU A 238 -9.84 -15.91 -19.37
N ASN A 239 -9.72 -15.16 -20.47
CA ASN A 239 -8.67 -15.39 -21.46
C ASN A 239 -7.27 -15.22 -20.85
N TRP A 240 -7.08 -14.20 -20.00
CA TRP A 240 -5.82 -13.96 -19.31
C TRP A 240 -5.50 -15.06 -18.30
N CYS A 241 -6.50 -15.55 -17.55
CA CYS A 241 -6.35 -16.70 -16.65
C CYS A 241 -5.85 -17.93 -17.41
N THR A 242 -6.47 -18.24 -18.55
CA THR A 242 -6.09 -19.38 -19.40
C THR A 242 -4.65 -19.24 -19.90
N HIS A 243 -4.28 -18.07 -20.41
CA HIS A 243 -2.91 -17.82 -20.88
C HIS A 243 -1.86 -17.98 -19.77
N LEU A 244 -2.12 -17.46 -18.57
CA LEU A 244 -1.21 -17.58 -17.43
C LEU A 244 -1.11 -19.03 -16.94
N ALA A 245 -2.21 -19.77 -16.93
CA ALA A 245 -2.22 -21.20 -16.61
C ALA A 245 -1.40 -22.02 -17.62
N ASP A 246 -1.56 -21.73 -18.92
CA ASP A 246 -0.87 -22.43 -20.01
C ASP A 246 0.64 -22.18 -20.01
N THR A 247 1.06 -20.95 -19.69
CA THR A 247 2.47 -20.56 -19.67
C THR A 247 3.21 -20.99 -18.41
N LYS A 248 2.50 -21.31 -17.32
CA LYS A 248 3.01 -21.95 -16.09
C LYS A 248 4.07 -21.17 -15.32
N TYR A 249 4.31 -19.90 -15.65
CA TYR A 249 5.22 -19.05 -14.86
C TYR A 249 4.63 -18.72 -13.48
N LEU A 250 3.30 -18.64 -13.39
CA LEU A 250 2.61 -18.22 -12.18
C LEU A 250 2.01 -19.41 -11.43
N ASP A 251 2.15 -19.44 -10.11
CA ASP A 251 1.56 -20.47 -9.26
C ASP A 251 0.22 -20.04 -8.66
N ILE A 252 0.11 -18.74 -8.35
CA ILE A 252 -1.04 -18.16 -7.65
C ILE A 252 -1.51 -16.90 -8.38
N LEU A 253 -2.72 -16.95 -8.93
CA LEU A 253 -3.38 -15.81 -9.51
C LEU A 253 -4.12 -15.02 -8.43
N SER A 254 -3.80 -13.73 -8.28
CA SER A 254 -4.50 -12.84 -7.37
C SER A 254 -5.40 -11.86 -8.11
N ILE A 255 -6.71 -12.10 -8.07
CA ILE A 255 -7.71 -11.26 -8.74
C ILE A 255 -7.57 -9.81 -8.23
N GLY A 256 -7.31 -8.89 -9.15
CA GLY A 256 -7.46 -7.45 -8.96
C GLY A 256 -8.95 -7.11 -9.09
N SER A 257 -9.74 -7.51 -8.10
CA SER A 257 -11.20 -7.34 -8.10
C SER A 257 -11.58 -5.87 -8.05
N SER A 258 -12.64 -5.51 -8.77
CA SER A 258 -13.15 -4.14 -8.75
C SER A 258 -13.61 -3.69 -7.36
N GLN A 259 -13.71 -2.38 -7.15
CA GLN A 259 -14.29 -1.84 -5.92
C GLN A 259 -15.75 -2.29 -5.76
N LEU A 260 -16.54 -2.28 -6.83
CA LEU A 260 -17.94 -2.71 -6.82
C LEU A 260 -18.07 -4.22 -6.53
N SER A 261 -17.16 -5.05 -7.03
CA SER A 261 -17.09 -6.47 -6.66
C SER A 261 -16.84 -6.67 -5.16
N GLN A 262 -16.10 -5.77 -4.51
CA GLN A 262 -15.85 -5.87 -3.07
C GLN A 262 -16.99 -5.28 -2.23
N SER A 263 -17.62 -4.19 -2.69
CA SER A 263 -18.65 -3.50 -1.92
C SER A 263 -20.07 -3.97 -2.23
N ASN A 264 -20.40 -4.42 -3.43
CA ASN A 264 -21.77 -4.63 -3.91
C ASN A 264 -21.95 -5.95 -4.69
N PHE A 265 -21.17 -6.97 -4.37
CA PHE A 265 -21.30 -8.28 -5.03
C PHE A 265 -22.73 -8.84 -4.99
N GLY A 266 -23.23 -9.30 -6.14
CA GLY A 266 -24.57 -9.85 -6.31
C GLY A 266 -25.69 -8.81 -6.37
N GLU A 267 -25.37 -7.52 -6.37
CA GLU A 267 -26.34 -6.43 -6.52
C GLU A 267 -26.39 -5.94 -7.97
N ASP A 268 -27.48 -5.27 -8.34
CA ASP A 268 -27.53 -4.46 -9.55
C ASP A 268 -26.77 -3.15 -9.31
N TRP A 269 -25.71 -2.92 -10.09
CA TRP A 269 -24.85 -1.75 -9.94
C TRP A 269 -25.36 -0.52 -10.69
N GLY A 270 -26.31 -0.67 -11.63
CA GLY A 270 -26.77 0.42 -12.49
C GLY A 270 -25.61 1.19 -13.15
N ASP A 271 -25.67 2.51 -13.11
CA ASP A 271 -24.66 3.41 -13.69
C ASP A 271 -23.49 3.75 -12.74
N ARG A 272 -23.31 3.00 -11.64
CA ARG A 272 -22.22 3.28 -10.70
C ARG A 272 -20.86 3.08 -11.40
N PRO A 273 -19.95 4.05 -11.31
CA PRO A 273 -18.65 3.93 -11.97
C PRO A 273 -17.80 2.85 -11.30
N ASN A 274 -17.19 1.99 -12.11
CA ASN A 274 -16.18 1.08 -11.62
C ASN A 274 -14.81 1.78 -11.64
N GLY A 275 -14.19 1.94 -10.47
CA GLY A 275 -12.88 2.57 -10.27
C GLY A 275 -11.67 1.73 -10.70
N GLY A 276 -11.86 0.66 -11.48
CA GLY A 276 -10.81 -0.23 -11.96
C GLY A 276 -10.91 -1.66 -11.41
N GLY A 277 -10.21 -2.60 -12.05
CA GLY A 277 -10.22 -4.02 -11.69
C GLY A 277 -11.38 -4.84 -12.26
N VAL A 278 -11.29 -6.16 -12.12
CA VAL A 278 -12.22 -7.12 -12.74
C VAL A 278 -13.61 -6.98 -12.10
N PRO A 279 -14.66 -6.70 -12.90
CA PRO A 279 -16.01 -6.47 -12.39
C PRO A 279 -16.81 -7.77 -12.20
N VAL A 280 -16.29 -8.68 -11.37
CA VAL A 280 -16.96 -9.95 -11.02
C VAL A 280 -18.18 -9.65 -10.13
N ASN A 281 -19.35 -10.18 -10.48
CA ASN A 281 -20.61 -9.92 -9.77
C ASN A 281 -21.44 -11.18 -9.45
N SER A 282 -21.02 -12.37 -9.89
CA SER A 282 -21.76 -13.60 -9.62
C SER A 282 -20.88 -14.77 -9.17
N LYS A 283 -21.51 -15.78 -8.56
CA LYS A 283 -20.84 -17.01 -8.10
C LYS A 283 -20.33 -17.83 -9.27
N GLU A 284 -21.12 -17.90 -10.33
CA GLU A 284 -20.80 -18.60 -11.58
C GLU A 284 -19.60 -17.97 -12.30
N GLU A 285 -19.42 -16.64 -12.18
CA GLU A 285 -18.23 -15.98 -12.70
C GLU A 285 -16.98 -16.39 -11.90
N PHE A 286 -17.07 -16.55 -10.57
CA PHE A 286 -15.95 -17.09 -9.77
C PHE A 286 -15.61 -18.54 -10.13
N GLU A 287 -16.61 -19.38 -10.38
CA GLU A 287 -16.40 -20.77 -10.81
C GLU A 287 -15.67 -20.83 -12.16
N LYS A 288 -16.12 -20.02 -13.14
CA LYS A 288 -15.44 -19.90 -14.44
C LYS A 288 -13.99 -19.42 -14.30
N ILE A 289 -13.74 -18.50 -13.38
CA ILE A 289 -12.37 -18.02 -13.09
C ILE A 289 -11.53 -19.16 -12.49
N ALA A 290 -12.06 -19.92 -11.54
CA ALA A 290 -11.37 -21.05 -10.93
C ALA A 290 -10.99 -22.11 -11.99
N ASP A 291 -11.92 -22.43 -12.90
CA ASP A 291 -11.70 -23.38 -13.98
C ASP A 291 -10.64 -22.87 -14.97
N ALA A 292 -10.76 -21.62 -15.42
CA ALA A 292 -9.83 -21.01 -16.38
C ALA A 292 -8.42 -20.78 -15.81
N ALA A 293 -8.31 -20.57 -14.50
CA ALA A 293 -7.02 -20.37 -13.85
C ALA A 293 -6.31 -21.69 -13.49
N SER A 294 -7.02 -22.82 -13.50
CA SER A 294 -6.44 -24.12 -13.15
C SER A 294 -5.29 -24.48 -14.12
N PRO A 295 -4.12 -24.94 -13.61
CA PRO A 295 -3.88 -25.43 -12.26
C PRO A 295 -3.31 -24.38 -11.31
N MET A 296 -3.40 -23.07 -11.54
CA MET A 296 -3.00 -22.08 -10.53
C MET A 296 -3.97 -22.08 -9.33
N LEU A 297 -3.47 -21.71 -8.14
CA LEU A 297 -4.36 -21.32 -7.04
C LEU A 297 -4.91 -19.92 -7.31
N VAL A 298 -6.11 -19.62 -6.81
CA VAL A 298 -6.72 -18.30 -7.00
C VAL A 298 -7.00 -17.63 -5.66
N ARG A 299 -6.65 -16.34 -5.52
CA ARG A 299 -7.08 -15.51 -4.39
C ARG A 299 -7.68 -14.18 -4.80
N THR A 300 -8.51 -13.60 -3.95
CA THR A 300 -9.11 -12.27 -4.15
C THR A 300 -9.09 -11.48 -2.84
N TYR A 301 -9.30 -10.17 -2.89
CA TYR A 301 -9.49 -9.37 -1.67
C TYR A 301 -10.87 -9.63 -1.05
N SER A 302 -10.98 -9.40 0.26
CA SER A 302 -12.27 -9.50 0.96
C SER A 302 -13.29 -8.51 0.40
N GLY A 303 -14.58 -8.81 0.59
CA GLY A 303 -15.60 -7.78 0.50
C GLY A 303 -15.38 -6.68 1.55
N THR A 304 -15.96 -5.49 1.34
CA THR A 304 -15.93 -4.38 2.32
C THR A 304 -17.20 -4.32 3.17
N GLN A 305 -18.17 -5.17 2.86
CA GLN A 305 -19.35 -5.47 3.67
C GLN A 305 -19.74 -6.94 3.48
N ARG A 306 -20.62 -7.46 4.35
CA ARG A 306 -21.06 -8.87 4.32
C ARG A 306 -19.85 -9.84 4.27
N THR A 307 -18.79 -9.53 5.02
CA THR A 307 -17.46 -10.17 4.88
C THR A 307 -17.50 -11.68 5.14
N VAL A 308 -18.32 -12.14 6.10
CA VAL A 308 -18.53 -13.58 6.38
C VAL A 308 -19.21 -14.29 5.21
N GLU A 309 -20.22 -13.65 4.60
CA GLU A 309 -20.92 -14.19 3.43
C GLU A 309 -19.96 -14.28 2.23
N MET A 310 -19.20 -13.22 1.98
CA MET A 310 -18.20 -13.20 0.90
C MET A 310 -17.12 -14.25 1.10
N ALA A 311 -16.63 -14.46 2.33
CA ALA A 311 -15.68 -15.53 2.63
C ALA A 311 -16.27 -16.91 2.26
N LYS A 312 -17.55 -17.18 2.59
CA LYS A 312 -18.23 -18.42 2.17
C LYS A 312 -18.34 -18.55 0.66
N VAL A 313 -18.63 -17.46 -0.05
CA VAL A 313 -18.67 -17.45 -1.51
C VAL A 313 -17.32 -17.84 -2.10
N TYR A 314 -16.24 -17.23 -1.60
CA TYR A 314 -14.89 -17.50 -2.11
C TYR A 314 -14.42 -18.93 -1.85
N GLU A 315 -14.74 -19.50 -0.69
CA GLU A 315 -14.46 -20.91 -0.40
C GLU A 315 -15.21 -21.85 -1.34
N ASN A 316 -16.53 -21.62 -1.48
CA ASN A 316 -17.38 -22.54 -2.21
C ASN A 316 -17.18 -22.47 -3.72
N HIS A 317 -17.01 -21.26 -4.28
CA HIS A 317 -17.06 -21.01 -5.73
C HIS A 317 -15.69 -20.69 -6.34
N LEU A 318 -14.70 -20.25 -5.56
CA LEU A 318 -13.35 -19.95 -6.05
C LEU A 318 -12.30 -20.97 -5.55
N ASN A 319 -12.60 -21.73 -4.49
CA ASN A 319 -11.61 -22.48 -3.70
C ASN A 319 -10.42 -21.59 -3.33
N ILE A 320 -10.70 -20.45 -2.70
CA ILE A 320 -9.72 -19.40 -2.44
C ILE A 320 -8.44 -19.96 -1.79
N ALA A 321 -7.29 -19.47 -2.25
CA ALA A 321 -5.98 -19.93 -1.78
C ALA A 321 -5.74 -19.54 -0.31
N TRP A 322 -6.14 -18.32 0.06
CA TRP A 322 -6.20 -17.78 1.42
C TRP A 322 -7.07 -16.53 1.45
N HIS A 323 -7.55 -16.15 2.64
CA HIS A 323 -8.33 -14.93 2.83
C HIS A 323 -7.44 -13.74 3.18
N ALA A 324 -7.79 -12.56 2.67
CA ALA A 324 -7.12 -11.32 3.01
C ALA A 324 -8.12 -10.28 3.55
N LEU A 325 -8.01 -9.89 4.83
CA LEU A 325 -8.90 -8.90 5.48
C LEU A 325 -8.06 -7.70 5.92
N SER A 326 -8.49 -6.48 5.58
CA SER A 326 -7.79 -5.25 5.97
C SER A 326 -8.30 -4.73 7.32
N LEU A 327 -7.71 -5.19 8.43
CA LEU A 327 -8.27 -5.02 9.79
C LEU A 327 -8.75 -3.60 10.13
N TRP A 328 -7.91 -2.58 9.92
CA TRP A 328 -8.23 -1.16 10.20
C TRP A 328 -8.68 -0.37 8.98
N TRP A 329 -8.75 -0.99 7.80
CA TRP A 329 -8.90 -0.27 6.53
C TRP A 329 -10.12 -0.77 5.76
N PHE A 330 -10.36 -0.17 4.59
CA PHE A 330 -11.49 -0.47 3.71
C PHE A 330 -12.85 -0.21 4.35
N ASN A 331 -12.95 0.94 4.99
CA ASN A 331 -14.08 1.38 5.80
C ASN A 331 -14.29 2.89 5.60
N LYS A 332 -15.07 3.57 6.45
CA LYS A 332 -15.36 5.01 6.29
C LYS A 332 -14.11 5.90 6.37
N MET A 333 -13.11 5.52 7.16
CA MET A 333 -11.88 6.28 7.36
C MET A 333 -11.01 6.39 6.09
N ASP A 334 -11.19 5.49 5.12
CA ASP A 334 -10.54 5.59 3.81
C ASP A 334 -11.52 5.63 2.63
N GLY A 335 -12.82 5.75 2.92
CA GLY A 335 -13.88 5.91 1.91
C GLY A 335 -14.15 4.65 1.07
N ARG A 336 -13.65 3.47 1.48
CA ARG A 336 -13.74 2.24 0.68
C ARG A 336 -14.76 1.24 1.19
N GLY A 337 -15.41 1.50 2.32
CA GLY A 337 -16.47 0.66 2.87
C GLY A 337 -17.46 1.44 3.73
N PRO A 338 -18.67 0.89 3.94
CA PRO A 338 -19.74 1.56 4.67
C PRO A 338 -19.62 1.46 6.20
N ASN A 339 -18.78 0.54 6.71
CA ASN A 339 -18.59 0.35 8.14
C ASN A 339 -17.70 1.45 8.72
N ASP A 340 -17.95 1.85 9.98
CA ASP A 340 -16.91 2.54 10.77
C ASP A 340 -15.81 1.55 11.20
N VAL A 341 -14.68 2.05 11.67
CA VAL A 341 -13.52 1.21 12.05
C VAL A 341 -13.88 0.13 13.07
N TYR A 342 -14.69 0.46 14.08
CA TYR A 342 -15.07 -0.49 15.12
C TYR A 342 -15.95 -1.63 14.57
N LYS A 343 -17.00 -1.30 13.80
CA LYS A 343 -17.84 -2.30 13.14
C LYS A 343 -17.05 -3.15 12.14
N ASN A 344 -16.08 -2.56 11.45
CA ASN A 344 -15.20 -3.28 10.55
C ASN A 344 -14.36 -4.33 11.28
N LEU A 345 -13.75 -3.96 12.42
CA LEU A 345 -13.00 -4.88 13.28
C LEU A 345 -13.88 -6.04 13.78
N GLN A 346 -15.13 -5.76 14.20
CA GLN A 346 -16.08 -6.79 14.59
C GLN A 346 -16.38 -7.75 13.44
N ALA A 347 -16.72 -7.22 12.26
CA ALA A 347 -17.03 -8.03 11.08
C ALA A 347 -15.84 -8.89 10.64
N HIS A 348 -14.62 -8.35 10.69
CA HIS A 348 -13.41 -9.09 10.37
C HIS A 348 -13.09 -10.19 11.38
N ILE A 349 -13.25 -9.95 12.69
CA ILE A 349 -13.08 -10.99 13.71
C ILE A 349 -14.07 -12.15 13.50
N GLU A 350 -15.35 -11.85 13.25
CA GLU A 350 -16.34 -12.90 12.93
C GLU A 350 -15.99 -13.65 11.63
N THR A 351 -15.43 -12.96 10.64
CA THR A 351 -14.94 -13.58 9.41
C THR A 351 -13.75 -14.48 9.67
N MET A 352 -12.80 -14.08 10.51
CA MET A 352 -11.65 -14.89 10.89
C MET A 352 -12.05 -16.18 11.62
N LYS A 353 -13.08 -16.13 12.48
CA LYS A 353 -13.64 -17.34 13.10
C LYS A 353 -14.17 -18.32 12.07
N TYR A 354 -14.85 -17.83 11.02
CA TYR A 354 -15.28 -18.68 9.92
C TYR A 354 -14.08 -19.24 9.13
N ILE A 355 -13.09 -18.40 8.78
CA ILE A 355 -11.88 -18.82 8.05
C ILE A 355 -11.13 -19.92 8.83
N ALA A 356 -11.06 -19.81 10.16
CA ALA A 356 -10.43 -20.83 10.99
C ALA A 356 -11.08 -22.22 10.83
N THR A 357 -12.37 -22.29 10.47
CA THR A 357 -13.06 -23.57 10.21
C THR A 357 -12.78 -24.18 8.84
N THR A 358 -12.21 -23.41 7.91
CA THR A 358 -11.93 -23.87 6.54
C THR A 358 -10.50 -24.35 6.35
N ASP A 359 -9.66 -24.21 7.39
CA ASP A 359 -8.22 -24.50 7.37
C ASP A 359 -7.43 -23.74 6.28
N LYS A 360 -8.03 -22.69 5.69
CA LYS A 360 -7.33 -21.80 4.75
C LYS A 360 -6.46 -20.79 5.52
N PRO A 361 -5.32 -20.37 4.94
CA PRO A 361 -4.51 -19.32 5.55
C PRO A 361 -5.21 -17.97 5.59
N PHE A 362 -4.66 -17.06 6.38
CA PHE A 362 -5.11 -15.69 6.52
C PHE A 362 -3.97 -14.68 6.36
N GLU A 363 -4.20 -13.62 5.58
CA GLU A 363 -3.32 -12.47 5.37
C GLU A 363 -4.02 -11.21 5.92
N PRO A 364 -3.46 -10.47 6.89
CA PRO A 364 -4.15 -9.34 7.51
C PRO A 364 -4.08 -8.03 6.71
N ASN A 365 -3.40 -8.02 5.56
CA ASN A 365 -3.31 -6.86 4.65
C ASN A 365 -3.18 -5.50 5.38
N THR A 366 -2.22 -5.38 6.32
CA THR A 366 -2.21 -4.27 7.29
C THR A 366 -0.94 -3.42 7.28
N PRO A 367 0.29 -3.96 7.39
CA PRO A 367 1.48 -3.14 7.69
C PRO A 367 1.74 -2.04 6.65
N HIS A 368 1.65 -2.38 5.37
CA HIS A 368 1.84 -1.41 4.29
C HIS A 368 0.73 -0.35 4.21
N HIS A 369 -0.50 -0.64 4.65
CA HIS A 369 -1.55 0.37 4.70
C HIS A 369 -1.31 1.43 5.78
N PHE A 370 -0.64 1.05 6.88
CA PHE A 370 -0.15 2.01 7.88
C PHE A 370 0.94 2.89 7.27
N SER A 371 1.94 2.32 6.58
CA SER A 371 2.94 3.12 5.85
C SER A 371 2.31 4.05 4.83
N PHE A 372 1.28 3.59 4.10
CA PHE A 372 0.56 4.44 3.15
C PHE A 372 -0.16 5.63 3.79
N ARG A 373 -0.41 5.56 5.10
CA ARG A 373 -1.05 6.62 5.87
C ARG A 373 -0.06 7.33 6.80
N GLY A 374 1.23 7.23 6.45
CA GLY A 374 2.30 7.99 7.07
C GLY A 374 2.79 7.45 8.40
N ALA A 375 2.45 6.20 8.74
CA ALA A 375 2.93 5.61 9.97
C ALA A 375 4.44 5.37 9.95
N ASP A 376 5.06 5.39 11.13
CA ASP A 376 6.49 5.11 11.30
C ASP A 376 6.81 3.61 11.23
N ASP A 377 8.10 3.29 11.14
CA ASP A 377 8.57 1.91 11.03
C ASP A 377 8.20 1.05 12.26
N SER A 378 8.10 1.64 13.46
CA SER A 378 7.69 0.92 14.66
C SER A 378 6.21 0.55 14.59
N THR A 379 5.35 1.47 14.12
CA THR A 379 3.93 1.20 13.88
C THR A 379 3.73 0.12 12.80
N TYR A 380 4.53 0.14 11.73
CA TYR A 380 4.52 -0.92 10.71
C TYR A 380 4.73 -2.31 11.35
N VAL A 381 5.80 -2.47 12.13
CA VAL A 381 6.14 -3.74 12.78
C VAL A 381 5.12 -4.12 13.86
N LEU A 382 4.68 -3.17 14.68
CA LEU A 382 3.65 -3.38 15.70
C LEU A 382 2.35 -3.90 15.09
N SER A 383 1.89 -3.29 14.00
CA SER A 383 0.64 -3.68 13.34
C SER A 383 0.67 -5.12 12.82
N ALA A 384 1.82 -5.58 12.31
CA ALA A 384 2.03 -6.96 11.89
C ALA A 384 1.93 -7.93 13.08
N TYR A 385 2.56 -7.59 14.21
CA TYR A 385 2.53 -8.39 15.43
C TYR A 385 1.11 -8.49 16.02
N LEU A 386 0.41 -7.36 16.15
CA LEU A 386 -0.97 -7.34 16.66
C LEU A 386 -1.88 -8.22 15.79
N ALA A 387 -1.80 -8.09 14.47
CA ALA A 387 -2.58 -8.90 13.54
C ALA A 387 -2.28 -10.41 13.68
N ALA A 388 -1.02 -10.80 13.85
CA ALA A 388 -0.62 -12.19 14.06
C ALA A 388 -1.17 -12.74 15.39
N ARG A 389 -1.10 -11.96 16.47
CA ARG A 389 -1.67 -12.33 17.78
C ARG A 389 -3.18 -12.52 17.72
N LEU A 390 -3.91 -11.62 17.04
CA LEU A 390 -5.34 -11.77 16.83
C LEU A 390 -5.67 -13.01 15.99
N ALA A 391 -4.94 -13.24 14.90
CA ALA A 391 -5.12 -14.42 14.05
C ALA A 391 -4.98 -15.72 14.84
N LYS A 392 -3.91 -15.84 15.63
CA LYS A 392 -3.70 -16.99 16.52
C LYS A 392 -4.85 -17.14 17.52
N LYS A 393 -5.29 -16.05 18.18
CA LYS A 393 -6.40 -16.06 19.13
C LYS A 393 -7.73 -16.52 18.49
N MET A 394 -7.95 -16.20 17.21
CA MET A 394 -9.17 -16.57 16.47
C MET A 394 -9.13 -17.99 15.89
N GLY A 395 -8.04 -18.75 16.10
CA GLY A 395 -7.93 -20.14 15.66
C GLY A 395 -7.43 -20.31 14.22
N ILE A 396 -6.92 -19.25 13.58
CA ILE A 396 -6.25 -19.36 12.28
C ILE A 396 -5.03 -20.27 12.43
N LYS A 397 -4.88 -21.27 11.55
CA LYS A 397 -3.74 -22.21 11.60
C LYS A 397 -2.50 -21.74 10.85
N THR A 398 -2.68 -21.04 9.73
CA THR A 398 -1.58 -20.50 8.94
C THR A 398 -1.77 -19.01 8.70
N PHE A 399 -0.80 -18.22 9.11
CA PHE A 399 -0.75 -16.78 8.92
C PHE A 399 0.24 -16.42 7.82
N ILE A 400 -0.20 -15.66 6.83
CA ILE A 400 0.65 -15.15 5.77
C ILE A 400 1.13 -13.76 6.18
N LEU A 401 2.41 -13.66 6.53
CA LEU A 401 3.09 -12.41 6.82
C LEU A 401 3.52 -11.76 5.50
N GLN A 402 2.70 -10.85 4.99
CA GLN A 402 3.07 -10.06 3.82
C GLN A 402 3.96 -8.88 4.23
N ILE A 403 5.15 -8.79 3.66
CA ILE A 403 6.09 -7.67 3.83
C ILE A 403 6.19 -6.92 2.50
N MET A 404 5.72 -5.67 2.49
CA MET A 404 5.92 -4.78 1.36
C MET A 404 7.15 -3.91 1.64
N LEU A 405 8.16 -4.05 0.79
CA LEU A 405 9.42 -3.29 0.83
C LEU A 405 9.27 -2.02 -0.01
N ASN A 406 10.24 -1.11 0.08
CA ASN A 406 10.25 0.18 -0.61
C ASN A 406 8.94 0.94 -0.42
N THR A 407 8.39 0.89 0.79
CA THR A 407 7.12 1.55 1.13
C THR A 407 7.29 2.32 2.43
N PRO A 408 7.38 3.65 2.36
CA PRO A 408 7.34 4.49 1.15
C PRO A 408 8.56 4.29 0.22
N ARG A 409 8.46 4.66 -1.06
CA ARG A 409 9.50 4.42 -2.09
C ARG A 409 10.91 4.92 -1.80
N TYR A 410 11.06 5.92 -0.93
CA TYR A 410 12.34 6.47 -0.52
C TYR A 410 12.98 5.73 0.67
N THR A 411 12.33 4.68 1.18
CA THR A 411 12.89 3.84 2.24
C THR A 411 14.14 3.14 1.74
N TRP A 412 15.24 3.24 2.49
CA TRP A 412 16.47 2.54 2.12
C TRP A 412 16.32 1.04 2.35
N GLY A 413 16.95 0.22 1.51
CA GLY A 413 16.86 -1.24 1.58
C GLY A 413 17.27 -1.80 2.94
N ILE A 414 18.28 -1.23 3.59
CA ILE A 414 18.70 -1.63 4.95
C ILE A 414 17.62 -1.40 6.01
N GLN A 415 16.78 -0.37 5.86
CA GLN A 415 15.68 -0.06 6.77
C GLN A 415 14.53 -1.04 6.53
N ASP A 416 14.25 -1.39 5.28
CA ASP A 416 13.29 -2.41 4.91
C ASP A 416 13.70 -3.81 5.41
N LEU A 417 14.98 -4.18 5.29
CA LEU A 417 15.50 -5.41 5.88
C LEU A 417 15.30 -5.44 7.40
N ALA A 418 15.60 -4.34 8.08
CA ALA A 418 15.42 -4.26 9.53
C ALA A 418 13.94 -4.36 9.95
N LYS A 419 13.01 -3.71 9.22
CA LYS A 419 11.56 -3.87 9.45
C LYS A 419 11.12 -5.32 9.27
N ALA A 420 11.52 -5.96 8.17
CA ALA A 420 11.15 -7.34 7.86
C ALA A 420 11.66 -8.31 8.93
N ARG A 421 12.93 -8.18 9.32
CA ARG A 421 13.57 -9.01 10.35
C ARG A 421 12.97 -8.79 11.73
N ALA A 422 12.69 -7.54 12.12
CA ALA A 422 12.03 -7.24 13.39
C ALA A 422 10.60 -7.83 13.45
N ALA A 423 9.84 -7.74 12.37
CA ALA A 423 8.52 -8.37 12.28
C ALA A 423 8.61 -9.89 12.40
N LEU A 424 9.54 -10.53 11.70
CA LEU A 424 9.78 -11.97 11.80
C LEU A 424 10.20 -12.39 13.22
N GLU A 425 11.15 -11.68 13.85
CA GLU A 425 11.62 -12.03 15.20
C GLU A 425 10.52 -11.89 16.27
N LEU A 426 9.57 -10.97 16.09
CA LEU A 426 8.42 -10.85 17.00
C LEU A 426 7.32 -11.88 16.73
N ILE A 427 7.12 -12.28 15.48
CA ILE A 427 5.98 -13.10 15.06
C ILE A 427 6.33 -14.60 15.04
N LYS A 428 7.56 -14.98 14.65
CA LYS A 428 8.00 -16.39 14.62
C LYS A 428 7.87 -17.11 15.96
N PRO A 429 8.13 -16.48 17.13
CA PRO A 429 7.88 -17.11 18.43
C PRO A 429 6.40 -17.44 18.71
N LEU A 430 5.46 -16.91 17.91
CA LEU A 430 4.04 -17.29 17.99
C LEU A 430 3.76 -18.63 17.30
N GLU A 431 4.68 -19.20 16.54
CA GLU A 431 4.50 -20.51 15.92
C GLU A 431 4.43 -21.63 16.96
N ASP A 432 3.55 -22.59 16.73
CA ASP A 432 3.47 -23.84 17.47
C ASP A 432 2.91 -24.95 16.57
N VAL A 433 2.37 -26.02 17.16
CA VAL A 433 1.72 -27.12 16.42
C VAL A 433 0.44 -26.67 15.69
N ASN A 434 -0.21 -25.62 16.17
CA ASN A 434 -1.49 -25.13 15.67
C ASN A 434 -1.38 -23.79 14.92
N PHE A 435 -0.22 -23.14 14.92
CA PHE A 435 0.00 -21.85 14.24
C PHE A 435 1.33 -21.83 13.47
N LYS A 436 1.28 -21.54 12.18
CA LYS A 436 2.44 -21.41 11.29
C LYS A 436 2.47 -20.07 10.58
N VAL A 437 3.67 -19.55 10.32
CA VAL A 437 3.86 -18.26 9.65
C VAL A 437 4.58 -18.48 8.31
N LEU A 438 3.93 -18.06 7.22
CA LEU A 438 4.49 -18.05 5.88
C LEU A 438 4.85 -16.62 5.48
N LEU A 439 6.12 -16.36 5.18
CA LEU A 439 6.58 -15.08 4.67
C LEU A 439 6.19 -14.93 3.20
N GLN A 440 5.66 -13.76 2.84
CA GLN A 440 5.32 -13.39 1.46
C GLN A 440 5.77 -11.94 1.21
N PRO A 441 7.00 -11.70 0.76
CA PRO A 441 7.47 -10.36 0.50
C PRO A 441 7.05 -9.89 -0.91
N ARG A 442 7.10 -8.57 -1.11
CA ARG A 442 6.84 -7.90 -2.39
C ARG A 442 7.49 -6.52 -2.44
N ALA A 443 7.65 -6.01 -3.64
CA ALA A 443 7.94 -4.60 -3.86
C ALA A 443 6.75 -3.68 -3.52
N GLY A 444 7.07 -2.43 -3.20
CA GLY A 444 6.13 -1.34 -2.99
C GLY A 444 5.45 -0.91 -4.29
N LEU A 445 4.19 -0.49 -4.19
CA LEU A 445 3.41 -0.04 -5.34
C LEU A 445 3.98 1.25 -5.95
N ASP A 446 4.50 2.16 -5.13
CA ASP A 446 5.08 3.44 -5.52
C ASP A 446 6.57 3.35 -5.87
N TYR A 447 7.18 2.17 -5.81
CA TYR A 447 8.62 2.01 -6.07
C TYR A 447 8.98 2.11 -7.56
N PHE A 448 8.15 1.52 -8.43
CA PHE A 448 8.46 1.37 -9.85
C PHE A 448 8.42 2.70 -10.61
N SER A 449 9.37 2.87 -11.52
CA SER A 449 9.43 3.97 -12.47
C SER A 449 8.43 3.75 -13.61
N PRO A 450 7.85 4.81 -14.19
CA PRO A 450 7.14 4.70 -15.46
C PRO A 450 8.08 4.45 -16.65
N ASP A 451 9.39 4.64 -16.49
CA ASP A 451 10.38 4.17 -17.47
C ASP A 451 10.53 2.64 -17.32
N LEU A 452 10.09 1.89 -18.34
CA LEU A 452 10.06 0.43 -18.29
C LEU A 452 11.46 -0.22 -18.24
N ASP A 453 12.52 0.45 -18.71
CA ASP A 453 13.88 -0.08 -18.59
C ASP A 453 14.35 0.07 -17.14
N GLN A 454 14.11 1.24 -16.54
CA GLN A 454 14.39 1.48 -15.12
C GLN A 454 13.54 0.58 -14.22
N ALA A 455 12.26 0.36 -14.55
CA ALA A 455 11.35 -0.46 -13.75
C ALA A 455 11.76 -1.94 -13.75
N ARG A 456 12.28 -2.45 -14.87
CA ARG A 456 12.87 -3.80 -14.92
C ARG A 456 14.12 -3.91 -14.04
N VAL A 457 14.98 -2.89 -14.05
CA VAL A 457 16.16 -2.81 -13.17
C VAL A 457 15.73 -2.83 -11.70
N GLN A 458 14.74 -2.00 -11.35
CA GLN A 458 14.14 -1.96 -10.02
C GLN A 458 13.54 -3.32 -9.62
N LEU A 459 12.86 -4.03 -10.53
CA LEU A 459 12.33 -5.36 -10.26
C LEU A 459 13.43 -6.37 -9.94
N ALA A 460 14.54 -6.36 -10.68
CA ALA A 460 15.68 -7.21 -10.38
C ALA A 460 16.35 -6.84 -9.05
N ALA A 461 16.53 -5.54 -8.78
CA ALA A 461 17.12 -5.01 -7.55
C ALA A 461 16.30 -5.38 -6.29
N VAL A 462 14.98 -5.17 -6.32
CA VAL A 462 14.11 -5.53 -5.19
C VAL A 462 13.99 -7.04 -5.01
N SER A 463 14.16 -7.84 -6.07
CA SER A 463 14.22 -9.31 -5.95
C SER A 463 15.43 -9.77 -5.14
N ALA A 464 16.58 -9.12 -5.30
CA ALA A 464 17.77 -9.33 -4.46
C ALA A 464 17.54 -8.85 -3.02
N LEU A 465 16.93 -7.67 -2.83
CA LEU A 465 16.55 -7.16 -1.51
C LEU A 465 15.63 -8.13 -0.75
N ILE A 466 14.67 -8.73 -1.45
CA ILE A 466 13.76 -9.75 -0.90
C ILE A 466 14.54 -10.96 -0.38
N ASP A 467 15.51 -11.45 -1.16
CA ASP A 467 16.36 -12.58 -0.78
C ASP A 467 17.22 -12.25 0.46
N ASP A 468 17.60 -10.99 0.63
CA ASP A 468 18.35 -10.50 1.78
C ASP A 468 17.56 -10.39 3.10
N ILE A 469 16.24 -10.66 3.11
CA ILE A 469 15.46 -10.73 4.36
C ILE A 469 15.99 -11.86 5.25
N GLU A 470 16.15 -13.07 4.70
CA GLU A 470 16.71 -14.25 5.37
C GLU A 470 17.87 -14.84 4.52
N PRO A 471 19.01 -14.14 4.41
CA PRO A 471 20.05 -14.39 3.40
C PRO A 471 20.77 -15.73 3.51
N ARG A 472 20.63 -16.42 4.67
CA ARG A 472 21.19 -17.76 4.92
C ARG A 472 20.16 -18.87 4.80
N ASN A 473 18.92 -18.54 4.44
CA ASN A 473 17.84 -19.49 4.24
C ASN A 473 17.41 -19.47 2.77
N GLU A 474 18.02 -20.31 1.94
CA GLU A 474 17.66 -20.40 0.52
C GLU A 474 16.25 -20.98 0.29
N GLN A 475 15.59 -21.51 1.33
CA GLN A 475 14.18 -21.90 1.30
C GLN A 475 13.20 -20.75 1.62
N SER A 476 13.73 -19.55 1.89
CA SER A 476 12.94 -18.33 2.09
C SER A 476 13.06 -17.39 0.88
N PRO A 477 12.00 -16.64 0.53
CA PRO A 477 10.65 -16.75 1.08
C PRO A 477 9.86 -17.93 0.49
N PRO A 478 8.91 -18.53 1.23
CA PRO A 478 8.07 -19.62 0.73
C PRO A 478 7.12 -19.18 -0.41
N LEU A 479 6.71 -17.91 -0.37
CA LEU A 479 5.79 -17.27 -1.30
C LEU A 479 6.42 -15.94 -1.72
N LEU A 480 6.26 -15.53 -2.98
CA LEU A 480 6.71 -14.21 -3.43
C LEU A 480 5.63 -13.57 -4.29
N HIS A 481 5.25 -12.34 -3.93
CA HIS A 481 4.31 -11.56 -4.71
C HIS A 481 5.06 -10.62 -5.67
N VAL A 482 5.07 -11.01 -6.94
CA VAL A 482 5.65 -10.27 -8.07
C VAL A 482 4.72 -9.11 -8.42
N VAL A 483 5.19 -7.91 -8.13
CA VAL A 483 4.62 -6.68 -8.71
C VAL A 483 5.22 -6.53 -10.09
N SER A 484 4.37 -6.34 -11.10
CA SER A 484 4.87 -6.26 -12.48
C SER A 484 5.60 -4.94 -12.71
N TYR A 485 6.67 -4.95 -13.52
CA TYR A 485 7.46 -3.73 -13.78
C TYR A 485 6.64 -2.61 -14.44
N SER A 486 5.48 -2.92 -15.04
CA SER A 486 4.60 -1.92 -15.65
C SER A 486 3.72 -1.14 -14.65
N GLU A 487 3.79 -1.43 -13.35
CA GLU A 487 2.87 -0.93 -12.31
C GLU A 487 2.63 0.60 -12.37
N ALA A 488 3.67 1.37 -12.66
CA ALA A 488 3.60 2.84 -12.70
C ALA A 488 3.22 3.42 -14.08
N ASP A 489 3.05 2.59 -15.11
CA ASP A 489 2.81 3.00 -16.49
C ASP A 489 1.49 2.46 -17.04
N HIS A 490 1.31 1.14 -17.08
CA HIS A 490 0.13 0.51 -17.66
C HIS A 490 -0.22 -0.85 -17.04
N LEU A 491 -1.43 -1.31 -17.31
CA LEU A 491 -1.96 -2.59 -16.85
C LEU A 491 -1.03 -3.76 -17.23
N ALA A 492 -0.68 -4.57 -16.24
CA ALA A 492 0.15 -5.75 -16.43
C ALA A 492 -0.61 -6.85 -17.21
N THR A 493 -0.36 -6.94 -18.51
CA THR A 493 -0.87 -8.01 -19.37
C THR A 493 -0.19 -9.35 -19.07
N PRO A 494 -0.73 -10.51 -19.51
CA PRO A 494 -0.09 -11.80 -19.26
C PRO A 494 1.38 -11.90 -19.71
N PRO A 495 1.79 -11.38 -20.88
CA PRO A 495 3.21 -11.32 -21.25
C PRO A 495 4.07 -10.50 -20.29
N VAL A 496 3.57 -9.35 -19.81
CA VAL A 496 4.25 -8.48 -18.83
C VAL A 496 4.42 -9.20 -17.49
N ILE A 497 3.38 -9.91 -17.04
CA ILE A 497 3.42 -10.72 -15.82
C ILE A 497 4.46 -11.83 -15.96
N ASN A 498 4.45 -12.57 -17.08
CA ASN A 498 5.42 -13.63 -17.34
C ASN A 498 6.86 -13.11 -17.35
N GLU A 499 7.13 -12.00 -18.06
CA GLU A 499 8.46 -11.38 -18.06
C GLU A 499 8.87 -10.93 -16.64
N SER A 500 7.94 -10.36 -15.86
CA SER A 500 8.20 -9.95 -14.49
C SER A 500 8.57 -11.15 -13.59
N VAL A 501 7.88 -12.28 -13.73
CA VAL A 501 8.22 -13.52 -13.02
C VAL A 501 9.60 -14.03 -13.43
N GLN A 502 9.92 -14.02 -14.73
CA GLN A 502 11.23 -14.44 -15.23
C GLN A 502 12.36 -13.58 -14.66
N ILE A 503 12.22 -12.25 -14.68
CA ILE A 503 13.17 -11.31 -14.07
C ILE A 503 13.37 -11.65 -12.59
N THR A 504 12.27 -11.83 -11.86
CA THR A 504 12.29 -12.08 -10.41
C THR A 504 13.02 -13.39 -10.08
N GLN A 505 12.63 -14.50 -10.72
CA GLN A 505 13.23 -15.81 -10.50
C GLN A 505 14.73 -15.80 -10.86
N PHE A 506 15.08 -15.25 -12.01
CA PHE A 506 16.46 -15.16 -12.46
C PHE A 506 17.30 -14.32 -11.48
N ALA A 507 16.80 -13.16 -11.07
CA ALA A 507 17.49 -12.27 -10.15
C ALA A 507 17.77 -12.94 -8.80
N ILE A 508 16.79 -13.64 -8.21
CA ILE A 508 16.99 -14.38 -6.95
C ILE A 508 18.08 -15.44 -7.10
N GLN A 509 18.02 -16.25 -8.15
CA GLN A 509 18.99 -17.33 -8.36
C GLN A 509 20.40 -16.80 -8.60
N GLU A 510 20.52 -15.76 -9.43
CA GLU A 510 21.80 -15.15 -9.73
C GLU A 510 22.38 -14.47 -8.50
N TYR A 511 21.56 -13.77 -7.71
CA TYR A 511 22.00 -13.11 -6.49
C TYR A 511 22.50 -14.12 -5.44
N ARG A 512 21.78 -15.24 -5.24
CA ARG A 512 22.24 -16.36 -4.40
C ARG A 512 23.55 -16.96 -4.90
N ARG A 513 23.70 -17.14 -6.21
CA ARG A 513 24.95 -17.63 -6.82
C ARG A 513 26.11 -16.68 -6.54
N LEU A 514 25.91 -15.37 -6.72
CA LEU A 514 26.91 -14.35 -6.39
C LEU A 514 27.25 -14.34 -4.90
N ARG A 515 26.25 -14.52 -4.03
CA ARG A 515 26.43 -14.61 -2.57
C ARG A 515 27.32 -15.79 -2.18
N ARG A 516 27.05 -16.98 -2.72
CA ARG A 516 27.89 -18.18 -2.52
C ARG A 516 29.32 -17.99 -3.00
N ALA A 517 29.52 -17.18 -4.05
CA ALA A 517 30.84 -16.84 -4.57
C ALA A 517 31.53 -15.70 -3.80
N GLY A 518 30.88 -15.10 -2.79
CA GLY A 518 31.43 -13.96 -2.03
C GLY A 518 31.51 -12.67 -2.85
N LEU A 519 30.72 -12.54 -3.92
CA LEU A 519 30.73 -11.39 -4.83
C LEU A 519 29.69 -10.31 -4.46
N VAL A 520 28.79 -10.61 -3.53
CA VAL A 520 27.85 -9.66 -2.92
C VAL A 520 27.95 -9.75 -1.40
N GLU A 521 27.53 -8.70 -0.71
CA GLU A 521 27.58 -8.60 0.74
C GLU A 521 26.66 -9.64 1.42
N ASP A 522 27.14 -10.29 2.48
CA ASP A 522 26.27 -11.11 3.34
C ASP A 522 25.54 -10.20 4.32
N MET A 523 24.31 -9.82 3.97
CA MET A 523 23.47 -8.95 4.78
C MET A 523 23.08 -9.53 6.14
N SER A 524 23.42 -10.79 6.47
CA SER A 524 23.30 -11.30 7.85
C SER A 524 24.36 -10.74 8.80
N GLN A 525 25.48 -10.24 8.27
CA GLN A 525 26.60 -9.69 9.04
C GLN A 525 26.63 -8.15 9.03
N ASN A 526 25.66 -7.51 8.37
CA ASN A 526 25.60 -6.07 8.28
C ASN A 526 25.19 -5.46 9.64
N GLU A 527 26.11 -4.71 10.25
CA GLU A 527 25.94 -4.12 11.59
C GLU A 527 24.83 -3.07 11.65
N GLU A 528 24.63 -2.31 10.57
CA GLU A 528 23.59 -1.27 10.51
C GLU A 528 22.19 -1.89 10.51
N VAL A 529 21.97 -2.94 9.70
CA VAL A 529 20.72 -3.70 9.71
C VAL A 529 20.49 -4.35 11.07
N ALA A 530 21.52 -4.94 11.68
CA ALA A 530 21.41 -5.56 13.01
C ALA A 530 21.04 -4.52 14.08
N ALA A 531 21.74 -3.39 14.14
CA ALA A 531 21.47 -2.32 15.10
C ALA A 531 20.05 -1.74 14.92
N ARG A 532 19.64 -1.49 13.67
CA ARG A 532 18.29 -1.00 13.38
C ARG A 532 17.21 -2.01 13.73
N THR A 533 17.44 -3.29 13.47
CA THR A 533 16.51 -4.37 13.86
C THR A 533 16.31 -4.36 15.38
N GLN A 534 17.40 -4.27 16.15
CA GLN A 534 17.31 -4.20 17.62
C GLN A 534 16.63 -2.93 18.14
N GLU A 535 16.84 -1.78 17.49
CA GLU A 535 16.11 -0.54 17.80
C GLU A 535 14.59 -0.74 17.63
N LEU A 536 14.17 -1.28 16.48
CA LEU A 536 12.76 -1.55 16.19
C LEU A 536 12.15 -2.54 17.19
N LEU A 537 12.86 -3.63 17.50
CA LEU A 537 12.43 -4.61 18.49
C LEU A 537 12.24 -4.01 19.87
N LYS A 538 13.18 -3.18 20.32
CA LYS A 538 13.07 -2.48 21.59
C LYS A 538 11.84 -1.57 21.61
N ASN A 539 11.69 -0.72 20.59
CA ASN A 539 10.57 0.22 20.49
C ASN A 539 9.22 -0.50 20.48
N VAL A 540 9.10 -1.56 19.66
CA VAL A 540 7.85 -2.30 19.52
C VAL A 540 7.53 -3.10 20.79
N ARG A 541 8.54 -3.69 21.47
CA ARG A 541 8.33 -4.37 22.77
C ARG A 541 7.84 -3.41 23.84
N ILE A 542 8.31 -2.16 23.86
CA ILE A 542 7.78 -1.11 24.76
C ILE A 542 6.30 -0.85 24.48
N LEU A 543 5.93 -0.67 23.21
CA LEU A 543 4.53 -0.43 22.81
C LEU A 543 3.64 -1.64 23.12
N ILE A 544 4.09 -2.86 22.83
CA ILE A 544 3.37 -4.10 23.16
C ILE A 544 3.12 -4.18 24.67
N ASN A 545 4.16 -3.99 25.49
CA ASN A 545 4.04 -4.07 26.95
C ASN A 545 3.08 -3.01 27.50
N ALA A 546 3.15 -1.78 26.96
CA ALA A 546 2.21 -0.72 27.31
C ALA A 546 0.77 -1.11 26.97
N ILE A 547 0.52 -1.57 25.73
CA ILE A 547 -0.79 -2.03 25.26
C ILE A 547 -1.32 -3.16 26.15
N GLU A 548 -0.54 -4.22 26.37
CA GLU A 548 -0.99 -5.39 27.14
C GLU A 548 -1.24 -5.08 28.62
N THR A 549 -0.60 -4.03 29.17
CA THR A 549 -0.80 -3.59 30.55
C THR A 549 -1.99 -2.63 30.70
N SER A 550 -2.22 -1.76 29.71
CA SER A 550 -3.16 -0.64 29.86
C SER A 550 -4.48 -0.82 29.10
N VAL A 551 -4.54 -1.65 28.07
CA VAL A 551 -5.75 -1.86 27.25
C VAL A 551 -6.44 -3.16 27.66
N PRO A 552 -7.70 -3.12 28.15
CA PRO A 552 -8.47 -4.32 28.44
C PRO A 552 -8.74 -5.16 27.18
N ASP A 553 -8.52 -6.48 27.28
CA ASP A 553 -8.60 -7.44 26.18
C ASP A 553 -8.03 -6.90 24.84
N PRO A 554 -6.70 -6.66 24.78
CA PRO A 554 -6.08 -5.92 23.68
C PRO A 554 -6.18 -6.62 22.33
N TYR A 555 -6.55 -7.90 22.30
CA TYR A 555 -6.73 -8.71 21.09
C TYR A 555 -8.22 -8.99 20.83
N SER A 556 -9.01 -7.93 20.78
CA SER A 556 -10.46 -7.92 20.50
C SER A 556 -10.81 -6.75 19.58
N ALA A 557 -12.05 -6.66 19.10
CA ALA A 557 -12.48 -5.51 18.30
C ALA A 557 -12.37 -4.21 19.11
N GLU A 558 -12.82 -4.24 20.35
CA GLU A 558 -12.74 -3.13 21.31
C GLU A 558 -11.29 -2.77 21.60
N GLY A 559 -10.45 -3.76 21.90
CA GLY A 559 -9.02 -3.56 22.16
C GLY A 559 -8.31 -2.92 20.98
N PHE A 560 -8.51 -3.43 19.76
CA PHE A 560 -7.88 -2.88 18.55
C PHE A 560 -8.37 -1.47 18.20
N TYR A 561 -9.65 -1.19 18.46
CA TYR A 561 -10.17 0.16 18.31
C TYR A 561 -9.51 1.11 19.32
N ILE A 562 -9.43 0.73 20.61
CA ILE A 562 -8.81 1.54 21.65
C ILE A 562 -7.32 1.77 21.37
N ILE A 563 -6.57 0.72 21.01
CA ILE A 563 -5.15 0.82 20.66
C ILE A 563 -4.95 1.85 19.55
N PHE A 564 -5.74 1.77 18.49
CA PHE A 564 -5.63 2.69 17.37
C PHE A 564 -6.05 4.10 17.78
N ALA A 565 -7.29 4.30 18.24
CA ALA A 565 -7.86 5.61 18.51
C ALA A 565 -7.17 6.35 19.67
N ALA A 566 -6.54 5.66 20.61
CA ALA A 566 -5.76 6.30 21.69
C ALA A 566 -4.42 6.87 21.19
N GLY A 567 -3.91 6.42 20.04
CA GLY A 567 -2.68 6.94 19.43
C GLY A 567 -1.43 6.07 19.61
N PHE A 568 -1.56 4.76 19.93
CA PHE A 568 -0.40 3.84 19.95
C PHE A 568 0.22 3.61 18.57
N MET A 569 -0.54 3.89 17.50
CA MET A 569 -0.15 3.68 16.11
C MET A 569 -0.26 5.01 15.34
N PRO A 570 0.67 5.95 15.52
CA PRO A 570 0.65 7.24 14.84
C PRO A 570 0.45 7.10 13.33
N THR A 571 -0.57 7.77 12.79
CA THR A 571 -0.98 7.66 11.39
C THR A 571 -1.39 9.05 10.88
N PRO A 572 -0.42 9.95 10.63
CA PRO A 572 -0.67 11.37 10.39
C PRO A 572 -1.45 11.68 9.10
N TYR A 573 -1.47 10.77 8.13
CA TYR A 573 -2.08 11.03 6.81
C TYR A 573 -3.53 10.52 6.71
N ILE A 574 -4.26 10.43 7.83
CA ILE A 574 -5.70 10.15 7.80
C ILE A 574 -6.43 11.40 7.25
N TRP A 575 -7.27 11.20 6.23
CA TRP A 575 -7.97 12.29 5.53
C TRP A 575 -9.40 12.51 6.03
N SER A 576 -10.16 11.44 6.30
CA SER A 576 -11.53 11.49 6.83
C SER A 576 -11.57 11.06 8.30
N GLU A 577 -12.69 11.35 8.98
CA GLU A 577 -12.90 10.98 10.40
C GLU A 577 -11.83 11.53 11.37
N LYS A 578 -11.18 12.67 11.04
CA LYS A 578 -10.11 13.28 11.84
C LYS A 578 -10.50 13.58 13.29
N GLU A 579 -11.77 13.93 13.53
CA GLU A 579 -12.27 14.18 14.89
C GLU A 579 -12.33 12.90 15.74
N GLU A 580 -12.72 11.76 15.14
CA GLU A 580 -12.74 10.46 15.83
C GLU A 580 -11.31 9.98 16.14
N PHE A 581 -10.35 10.33 15.27
CA PHE A 581 -8.96 9.88 15.33
C PHE A 581 -7.96 11.02 15.59
N GLU A 582 -8.35 12.02 16.39
CA GLU A 582 -7.53 13.21 16.67
C GLU A 582 -6.17 12.85 17.33
N TYR A 583 -6.15 11.84 18.20
CA TYR A 583 -4.93 11.38 18.87
C TYR A 583 -4.01 10.58 17.94
N VAL A 584 -4.58 9.95 16.92
CA VAL A 584 -3.83 9.19 15.90
C VAL A 584 -3.01 10.11 15.00
N THR A 585 -3.52 11.32 14.78
CA THR A 585 -2.89 12.35 13.95
C THR A 585 -2.08 13.38 14.76
N HIS A 586 -1.93 13.16 16.07
CA HIS A 586 -1.23 14.09 16.96
C HIS A 586 0.25 14.25 16.60
N PHE A 587 0.94 13.12 16.42
CA PHE A 587 2.34 13.12 16.01
C PHE A 587 2.47 13.15 14.49
N ARG A 588 3.55 13.77 14.02
CA ARG A 588 3.95 13.71 12.62
C ARG A 588 4.97 12.60 12.43
N THR A 589 5.27 12.29 11.18
CA THR A 589 6.37 11.41 10.82
C THR A 589 7.27 12.09 9.79
N LYS A 590 8.55 11.71 9.81
CA LYS A 590 9.58 12.29 8.96
C LYS A 590 10.53 11.22 8.43
N PRO A 591 10.99 11.32 7.16
CA PRO A 591 12.12 10.56 6.67
C PRO A 591 13.40 10.95 7.41
N ILE A 592 14.07 10.00 8.07
CA ILE A 592 15.35 10.22 8.75
C ILE A 592 16.29 9.08 8.36
N LYS A 593 17.35 9.38 7.61
CA LYS A 593 18.35 8.40 7.13
C LYS A 593 17.71 7.15 6.49
N GLY A 594 16.82 7.40 5.53
CA GLY A 594 16.07 6.35 4.82
C GLY A 594 15.00 5.61 5.61
N SER A 595 14.82 5.91 6.91
CA SER A 595 13.76 5.35 7.77
C SER A 595 12.59 6.33 7.91
N VAL A 596 11.44 5.88 8.40
CA VAL A 596 10.34 6.78 8.81
C VAL A 596 10.23 6.77 10.33
N LYS A 597 10.36 7.94 10.96
CA LYS A 597 10.30 8.10 12.42
C LYS A 597 9.20 9.06 12.85
N VAL A 598 8.62 8.80 14.02
CA VAL A 598 7.70 9.73 14.71
C VAL A 598 8.47 10.96 15.18
N VAL A 599 7.92 12.15 14.93
CA VAL A 599 8.48 13.43 15.36
C VAL A 599 7.44 14.31 16.04
N ASP A 600 7.91 15.19 16.92
CA ASP A 600 7.09 16.22 17.56
C ASP A 600 6.88 17.44 16.63
N LYS A 601 6.22 18.49 17.15
CA LYS A 601 5.95 19.72 16.41
C LYS A 601 7.22 20.50 16.04
N GLU A 602 8.33 20.27 16.73
CA GLU A 602 9.64 20.88 16.47
C GLU A 602 10.47 20.02 15.50
N GLY A 603 9.95 18.87 15.06
CA GLY A 603 10.64 17.93 14.18
C GLY A 603 11.64 17.01 14.89
N LYS A 604 11.63 16.95 16.22
CA LYS A 604 12.51 16.07 16.99
C LYS A 604 11.90 14.68 17.12
N SER A 605 12.72 13.64 17.02
CA SER A 605 12.27 12.25 17.16
C SER A 605 11.63 12.00 18.52
N VAL A 606 10.49 11.31 18.51
CA VAL A 606 9.74 10.91 19.69
C VAL A 606 10.05 9.45 20.01
N SER A 607 10.30 9.14 21.28
CA SER A 607 10.58 7.76 21.71
C SER A 607 9.30 6.93 21.84
N ALA A 608 9.43 5.61 21.78
CA ALA A 608 8.31 4.69 21.96
C ALA A 608 7.62 4.86 23.33
N GLU A 609 8.37 5.17 24.38
CA GLU A 609 7.84 5.46 25.72
C GLU A 609 6.93 6.68 25.70
N LYS A 610 7.34 7.77 25.03
CA LYS A 610 6.52 8.98 24.91
C LYS A 610 5.24 8.73 24.11
N VAL A 611 5.31 7.94 23.04
CA VAL A 611 4.12 7.51 22.28
C VAL A 611 3.18 6.70 23.17
N ALA A 612 3.71 5.72 23.92
CA ALA A 612 2.93 4.92 24.85
C ALA A 612 2.29 5.77 25.96
N GLU A 613 3.05 6.64 26.62
CA GLU A 613 2.56 7.53 27.67
C GLU A 613 1.45 8.46 27.17
N PHE A 614 1.61 9.00 25.96
CA PHE A 614 0.58 9.80 25.31
C PHE A 614 -0.68 8.97 25.09
N ALA A 615 -0.57 7.78 24.50
CA ALA A 615 -1.71 6.93 24.21
C ALA A 615 -2.44 6.46 25.48
N ILE A 616 -1.70 6.05 26.51
CA ILE A 616 -2.28 5.62 27.80
C ILE A 616 -3.16 6.71 28.42
N LYS A 617 -2.72 7.98 28.37
CA LYS A 617 -3.50 9.12 28.91
C LYS A 617 -4.85 9.29 28.20
N ASN A 618 -4.96 8.88 26.95
CA ASN A 618 -6.16 9.04 26.13
C ASN A 618 -7.14 7.85 26.23
N ILE A 619 -6.72 6.71 26.80
CA ILE A 619 -7.56 5.50 26.91
C ILE A 619 -8.91 5.76 27.60
N PRO A 620 -9.01 6.48 28.73
CA PRO A 620 -10.30 6.70 29.41
C PRO A 620 -11.32 7.42 28.52
N GLU A 621 -10.88 8.46 27.82
CA GLU A 621 -11.72 9.25 26.91
C GLU A 621 -12.17 8.40 25.72
N ILE A 622 -11.25 7.67 25.08
CA ILE A 622 -11.59 6.79 23.94
C ILE A 622 -12.53 5.66 24.37
N SER A 623 -12.34 5.10 25.56
CA SER A 623 -13.22 4.07 26.11
C SER A 623 -14.62 4.62 26.35
N TYR A 624 -14.73 5.84 26.89
CA TYR A 624 -16.01 6.52 27.07
C TYR A 624 -16.70 6.79 25.73
N ARG A 625 -15.99 7.35 24.73
CA ARG A 625 -16.53 7.57 23.37
C ARG A 625 -17.04 6.28 22.74
N LEU A 626 -16.29 5.18 22.87
CA LEU A 626 -16.71 3.87 22.35
C LEU A 626 -17.96 3.33 23.07
N GLN A 627 -18.05 3.49 24.39
CA GLN A 627 -19.25 3.11 25.16
C GLN A 627 -20.48 3.91 24.73
N GLN A 628 -20.35 5.22 24.52
CA GLN A 628 -21.44 6.05 24.00
C GLN A 628 -21.86 5.61 22.60
N LYS A 629 -20.91 5.30 21.72
CA LYS A 629 -21.17 4.77 20.37
C LYS A 629 -21.98 3.47 20.44
N ARG A 630 -21.64 2.56 21.36
CA ARG A 630 -22.37 1.30 21.59
C ARG A 630 -23.78 1.55 22.14
N ALA A 631 -23.94 2.48 23.09
CA ALA A 631 -25.25 2.83 23.64
C ALA A 631 -26.17 3.47 22.60
N GLY A 632 -25.66 4.39 21.77
CA GLY A 632 -26.41 5.00 20.68
C GLY A 632 -26.83 4.01 19.58
N LEU A 633 -26.07 2.92 19.39
CA LEU A 633 -26.46 1.82 18.49
C LEU A 633 -27.60 0.97 19.06
N LEU A 634 -27.72 0.86 20.40
CA LEU A 634 -28.80 0.10 21.06
C LEU A 634 -30.14 0.86 21.06
N VAL A 635 -30.13 2.20 21.06
CA VAL A 635 -31.36 3.03 21.02
C VAL A 635 -32.00 3.06 19.62
N ASN A 636 -31.24 2.73 18.56
CA ASN A 636 -31.70 2.76 17.16
C ASN A 636 -32.15 1.39 16.61
N ILE A 637 -32.42 0.40 17.47
CA ILE A 637 -33.11 -0.84 17.04
C ILE A 637 -34.62 -0.51 17.00
N PRO A 638 -35.29 -0.45 15.84
CA PRO A 638 -36.74 -0.32 15.83
C PRO A 638 -37.32 -1.53 16.54
N ASN A 639 -38.21 -1.30 17.51
CA ASN A 639 -39.04 -2.35 18.10
C ASN A 639 -39.84 -3.05 16.98
N LEU A 640 -39.28 -4.12 16.42
CA LEU A 640 -40.00 -5.10 15.61
C LEU A 640 -40.68 -6.09 16.56
N GLU A 641 -41.59 -5.57 17.38
CA GLU A 641 -42.68 -6.33 17.98
C GLU A 641 -43.91 -5.41 18.02
N LYS A 642 -44.77 -5.56 17.01
CA LYS A 642 -46.22 -5.64 17.15
C LYS A 642 -46.86 -6.19 15.88
#